data_AF-A0A240UNX5-F1
#
_entry.id   AF-A0A240UNX5-F1
#
_cell.length_a   1.000
_cell.length_b   1.000
_cell.length_c   1.000
_cell.angle_alpha   90.00
_cell.angle_beta   90.00
_cell.angle_gamma   90.00
#
_symmetry.space_group_name_H-M   'P 1'
#
loop_
_entity.id
_entity.type
_entity.pdbx_description
1 polymer ?
#
loop_
_entity_poly.entity_id
_entity_poly.type
_entity_poly.pdbx_seq_one_letter_code
_entity_poly.pdbx_strand_id
1 'polypeptide(L)'
;MNTSSSADYIPFDVSQYERQITLSNLELTILSNRSYRSDWCYLQSEIPRLMRPLIDLATHSGVSMRLAIISVAAILWNISKTGKPYWLWTESQWLTLLSSKAGSRPYLASVAYHLGGFRVPQRLDKFRHPATYASFIFGHEVFRHEHVRLSRALRSLGYAALHLEQFLSSVLGTLMLENGDPRLETFTEELLLKGQQHRSEGVARSIGKVSHGLAAMGILSKPIRMRGYISWREKSIEGIDPAWVMWCRRWRDTSTLRPHTRESNYSFLLRTGLWLKREQPDTAAPIDWSMSTCAAFIAAVDRMTVGEWALKSAKGTNFKGLGQPIAANSKRSFLHALRRFFTDFELWGWGRLKFSPRYHLATPRSVTFNSGINPRVIDDSTWLKLIWASLNLERNDLLSEIHYPLSMVQALAVIWTHAGLRSNEIMRLDKECAHLQTNDVVHEDGTITPAGSLCYLDIPASKTFKPFVKPVAITVKKYIDAWLKDRPINQAALFDERTGRKVSYLFQFRGKRIGSGVINGTIIPILCAKAGVPLEDSRGRITSHRGRASAVTALASVPQGMSLIELMQWSGHSSPNSTLHYIRVRPTKLAASFIKADQMANMVSILIDHDVIARHSDEPYTFYDLGDSYCSNPFWSSCPHRMACAGCDFNLPKASARAQALESKSSIGRYLEAVPLTPDERAIAEGDLEKLKGLIHKLDNVPTLDGRTPIEIGIKNQGN
;
A
#
# COMPACT_ATOMS: atom_id res chain seq x y z
N MET A 1 11.08 36.50 7.84
CA MET A 1 11.24 37.64 8.80
C MET A 1 10.79 37.10 10.16
N ASN A 2 11.59 36.88 11.20
CA ASN A 2 12.94 37.31 11.58
C ASN A 2 13.91 36.12 11.67
N THR A 3 15.07 36.26 11.02
CA THR A 3 16.27 35.44 11.22
C THR A 3 16.91 35.84 12.55
N SER A 4 16.55 35.17 13.64
CA SER A 4 17.22 35.34 14.92
C SER A 4 18.63 34.76 14.83
N SER A 5 19.62 35.65 14.72
CA SER A 5 21.04 35.52 15.06
C SER A 5 21.60 34.09 15.03
N SER A 6 22.37 33.75 14.00
CA SER A 6 23.35 32.66 14.11
C SER A 6 24.20 32.93 15.34
N ALA A 7 24.34 31.96 16.22
CA ALA A 7 25.51 31.96 17.10
C ALA A 7 26.69 31.67 16.15
N ASP A 8 27.35 32.70 15.66
CA ASP A 8 28.51 32.51 14.80
C ASP A 8 29.54 31.69 15.59
N TYR A 9 29.77 30.46 15.15
CA TYR A 9 30.76 29.60 15.76
C TYR A 9 32.14 30.22 15.52
N ILE A 10 32.76 30.71 16.58
CA ILE A 10 34.14 31.19 16.59
C ILE A 10 35.01 30.01 17.07
N PRO A 11 35.85 29.43 16.20
CA PRO A 11 36.80 28.41 16.62
C PRO A 11 37.69 28.93 17.74
N PHE A 12 38.06 28.06 18.67
CA PHE A 12 39.02 28.42 19.71
C PHE A 12 40.36 28.75 19.05
N ASP A 13 40.71 30.04 19.03
CA ASP A 13 41.91 30.52 18.37
C ASP A 13 43.13 30.23 19.26
N VAL A 14 43.99 29.33 18.79
CA VAL A 14 45.23 28.96 19.47
C VAL A 14 46.37 29.93 19.13
N SER A 15 46.24 30.69 18.04
CA SER A 15 47.30 31.58 17.54
C SER A 15 47.52 32.81 18.43
N GLN A 16 46.51 33.20 19.22
CA GLN A 16 46.60 34.29 20.19
C GLN A 16 47.50 34.00 21.40
N TYR A 17 47.94 32.74 21.58
CA TYR A 17 48.75 32.34 22.73
C TYR A 17 50.22 32.12 22.36
N GLU A 18 51.11 32.69 23.17
CA GLU A 18 52.55 32.54 23.03
C GLU A 18 53.01 31.12 23.46
N ARG A 19 53.41 30.29 22.49
CA ARG A 19 53.80 28.89 22.70
C ARG A 19 55.31 28.72 22.77
N GLN A 20 55.88 28.90 23.95
CA GLN A 20 57.30 28.71 24.19
C GLN A 20 57.73 27.24 24.05
N ILE A 21 58.97 27.01 23.62
CA ILE A 21 59.53 25.67 23.47
C ILE A 21 60.19 25.18 24.77
N THR A 22 60.74 26.10 25.55
CA THR A 22 61.53 25.83 26.76
C THR A 22 60.89 26.48 27.98
N LEU A 23 60.83 25.76 29.10
CA LEU A 23 60.35 26.27 30.39
C LEU A 23 61.51 26.92 31.16
N SER A 24 61.21 28.01 31.86
CA SER A 24 62.15 28.65 32.78
C SER A 24 62.34 27.83 34.06
N ASN A 25 63.49 27.99 34.72
CA ASN A 25 63.75 27.36 36.02
C ASN A 25 62.73 27.80 37.09
N LEU A 26 62.25 29.05 37.02
CA LEU A 26 61.22 29.57 37.92
C LEU A 26 59.89 28.81 37.75
N GLU A 27 59.45 28.60 36.51
CA GLU A 27 58.23 27.84 36.20
C GLU A 27 58.33 26.39 36.72
N LEU A 28 59.47 25.72 36.50
CA LEU A 28 59.67 24.35 36.99
C LEU A 28 59.66 24.27 38.53
N THR A 29 60.26 25.24 39.22
CA THR A 29 60.25 25.30 40.69
C THR A 29 58.83 25.52 41.23
N ILE A 30 58.07 26.45 40.66
CA ILE A 30 56.66 26.68 41.03
C ILE A 30 55.83 25.42 40.79
N LEU A 31 55.99 24.80 39.63
CA LEU A 31 55.26 23.59 39.24
C LEU A 31 55.72 22.36 40.00
N SER A 32 56.84 22.37 40.73
CA SER A 32 57.27 21.24 41.58
C SER A 32 56.46 21.16 42.88
N ASN A 33 55.95 22.29 43.38
CA ASN A 33 55.16 22.37 44.61
C ASN A 33 53.70 21.96 44.36
N ARG A 34 53.22 20.96 45.11
CA ARG A 34 51.87 20.42 44.96
C ARG A 34 50.77 21.43 45.33
N SER A 35 51.01 22.26 46.33
CA SER A 35 50.02 23.21 46.86
C SER A 35 49.71 24.30 45.83
N TYR A 36 50.71 24.78 45.11
CA TYR A 36 50.54 25.86 44.12
C TYR A 36 49.84 25.41 42.84
N ARG A 37 49.91 24.12 42.45
CA ARG A 37 49.28 23.62 41.21
C ARG A 37 47.75 23.77 41.16
N SER A 38 47.10 23.98 42.30
CA SER A 38 45.64 24.14 42.39
C SER A 38 45.21 25.59 42.62
N ASP A 39 46.15 26.50 42.88
CA ASP A 39 45.88 27.91 43.13
C ASP A 39 45.92 28.69 41.81
N TRP A 40 44.77 28.80 41.16
CA TRP A 40 44.68 29.46 39.85
C TRP A 40 45.02 30.94 39.90
N CYS A 41 44.70 31.65 40.99
CA CYS A 41 45.01 33.07 41.12
C CYS A 41 46.53 33.29 41.16
N TYR A 42 47.22 32.49 41.97
CA TYR A 42 48.68 32.50 42.03
C TYR A 42 49.33 32.06 40.71
N LEU A 43 48.85 30.97 40.10
CA LEU A 43 49.43 30.50 38.84
C LEU A 43 49.16 31.47 37.68
N GLN A 44 48.06 32.20 37.70
CA GLN A 44 47.76 33.21 36.69
C GLN A 44 48.68 34.44 36.80
N SER A 45 49.13 34.81 38.01
CA SER A 45 50.11 35.89 38.18
C SER A 45 51.52 35.44 37.81
N GLU A 46 51.93 34.26 38.26
CA GLU A 46 53.32 33.81 38.13
C GLU A 46 53.64 33.12 36.79
N ILE A 47 52.69 32.35 36.24
CA ILE A 47 52.87 31.58 34.99
C ILE A 47 51.73 31.82 33.98
N PRO A 48 51.41 33.10 33.66
CA PRO A 48 50.24 33.47 32.85
C PRO A 48 50.24 32.79 31.48
N ARG A 49 51.42 32.58 30.88
CA ARG A 49 51.56 32.00 29.54
C ARG A 49 51.10 30.54 29.48
N LEU A 50 51.34 29.75 30.54
CA LEU A 50 50.87 28.36 30.63
C LEU A 50 49.38 28.29 31.02
N MET A 51 48.93 29.21 31.85
CA MET A 51 47.59 29.18 32.46
C MET A 51 46.49 29.79 31.60
N ARG A 52 46.74 30.92 30.93
CA ARG A 52 45.73 31.65 30.17
C ARG A 52 45.01 30.78 29.12
N PRO A 53 45.70 29.95 28.30
CA PRO A 53 45.02 29.07 27.35
C PRO A 53 44.12 28.02 28.03
N LEU A 54 44.48 27.55 29.23
CA LEU A 54 43.70 26.58 29.98
C LEU A 54 42.46 27.24 30.62
N ILE A 55 42.61 28.43 31.19
CA ILE A 55 41.49 29.18 31.80
C ILE A 55 40.47 29.57 30.73
N ASP A 56 40.93 30.11 29.60
CA ASP A 56 40.05 30.52 28.50
C ASP A 56 39.29 29.31 27.93
N LEU A 57 39.97 28.16 27.80
CA LEU A 57 39.33 26.92 27.35
C LEU A 57 38.38 26.33 28.39
N ALA A 58 38.63 26.51 29.68
CA ALA A 58 37.69 26.11 30.74
C ALA A 58 36.37 26.90 30.61
N THR A 59 36.47 28.21 30.37
CA THR A 59 35.31 29.08 30.10
C THR A 59 34.59 28.65 28.82
N HIS A 60 35.33 28.40 27.73
CA HIS A 60 34.77 27.96 26.45
C HIS A 60 34.02 26.61 26.55
N SER A 61 34.59 25.64 27.28
CA SER A 61 34.02 24.30 27.44
C SER A 61 32.84 24.21 28.41
N GLY A 62 32.65 25.22 29.27
CA GLY A 62 31.60 25.23 30.30
C GLY A 62 31.83 24.21 31.43
N VAL A 63 33.07 23.76 31.64
CA VAL A 63 33.42 22.85 32.74
C VAL A 63 33.24 23.53 34.10
N SER A 64 32.80 22.78 35.12
CA SER A 64 32.73 23.35 36.47
C SER A 64 34.13 23.69 36.98
N MET A 65 34.25 24.84 37.66
CA MET A 65 35.52 25.36 38.18
C MET A 65 36.29 24.31 38.99
N ARG A 66 35.59 23.56 39.86
CA ARG A 66 36.17 22.47 40.66
C ARG A 66 36.85 21.41 39.79
N LEU A 67 36.19 20.95 38.73
CA LEU A 67 36.75 19.93 37.84
C LEU A 67 37.86 20.51 36.95
N ALA A 68 37.73 21.76 36.54
CA ALA A 68 38.76 22.46 35.78
C ALA A 68 40.06 22.55 36.58
N ILE A 69 39.98 22.97 37.85
CA ILE A 69 41.15 23.10 38.75
C ILE A 69 41.89 21.77 38.87
N ILE A 70 41.18 20.68 39.16
CA ILE A 70 41.79 19.34 39.29
C ILE A 70 42.43 18.89 37.96
N SER A 71 41.79 19.18 36.83
CA SER A 71 42.29 18.80 35.51
C SER A 71 43.54 19.60 35.12
N VAL A 72 43.54 20.90 35.36
CA VAL A 72 44.70 21.77 35.14
C VAL A 72 45.85 21.36 36.03
N ALA A 73 45.62 21.10 37.32
CA ALA A 73 46.64 20.61 38.23
C ALA A 73 47.29 19.30 37.73
N ALA A 74 46.51 18.42 37.08
CA ALA A 74 47.02 17.19 36.48
C ALA A 74 47.90 17.44 35.24
N ILE A 75 47.52 18.41 34.40
CA ILE A 75 48.36 18.86 33.28
C ILE A 75 49.68 19.43 33.81
N LEU A 76 49.59 20.38 34.75
CA LEU A 76 50.74 21.04 35.37
C LEU A 76 51.69 20.06 36.08
N TRP A 77 51.14 19.04 36.73
CA TRP A 77 51.94 17.96 37.33
C TRP A 77 52.72 17.19 36.26
N ASN A 78 52.12 16.87 35.11
CA ASN A 78 52.83 16.21 34.02
C ASN A 78 53.88 17.13 33.36
N ILE A 79 53.66 18.44 33.30
CA ILE A 79 54.68 19.40 32.87
C ILE A 79 55.89 19.32 33.82
N SER A 80 55.66 19.33 35.13
CA SER A 80 56.74 19.22 36.13
C SER A 80 57.54 17.92 36.02
N LYS A 81 56.93 16.84 35.52
CA LYS A 81 57.57 15.53 35.34
C LYS A 81 58.32 15.40 34.02
N THR A 82 57.80 15.99 32.96
CA THR A 82 58.35 15.85 31.61
C THR A 82 59.31 16.98 31.24
N GLY A 83 59.26 18.11 31.95
CA GLY A 83 60.00 19.33 31.59
C GLY A 83 59.55 19.94 30.26
N LYS A 84 58.39 19.53 29.74
CA LYS A 84 57.86 19.97 28.44
C LYS A 84 56.48 20.60 28.61
N PRO A 85 56.22 21.76 27.98
CA PRO A 85 54.88 22.34 27.96
C PRO A 85 53.91 21.43 27.19
N TYR A 86 52.62 21.51 27.55
CA TYR A 86 51.60 20.57 27.09
C TYR A 86 51.31 20.62 25.58
N TRP A 87 51.65 21.71 24.89
CA TRP A 87 51.55 21.81 23.43
C TRP A 87 52.68 21.11 22.67
N LEU A 88 53.72 20.61 23.36
CA LEU A 88 54.80 19.79 22.77
C LEU A 88 54.66 18.30 23.10
N TRP A 89 53.57 17.90 23.75
CA TRP A 89 53.36 16.50 24.12
C TRP A 89 53.00 15.64 22.92
N THR A 90 53.48 14.40 22.92
CA THR A 90 53.12 13.39 21.91
C THR A 90 51.70 12.87 22.16
N GLU A 91 51.09 12.24 21.14
CA GLU A 91 49.80 11.57 21.27
C GLU A 91 49.80 10.53 22.42
N SER A 92 50.89 9.78 22.58
CA SER A 92 51.03 8.81 23.68
C SER A 92 50.96 9.46 25.07
N GLN A 93 51.58 10.61 25.27
CA GLN A 93 51.55 11.35 26.54
C GLN A 93 50.14 11.84 26.86
N TRP A 94 49.41 12.34 25.86
CA TRP A 94 48.00 12.73 26.03
C TRP A 94 47.12 11.52 26.36
N LEU A 95 47.29 10.39 25.68
CA LEU A 95 46.53 9.16 25.97
C LEU A 95 46.77 8.64 27.39
N THR A 96 48.02 8.71 27.89
CA THR A 96 48.32 8.36 29.28
C THR A 96 47.57 9.26 30.27
N LEU A 97 47.56 10.57 30.06
CA LEU A 97 46.83 11.51 30.91
C LEU A 97 45.31 11.28 30.85
N LEU A 98 44.75 11.10 29.66
CA LEU A 98 43.31 10.88 29.45
C LEU A 98 42.81 9.55 30.03
N SER A 99 43.69 8.55 30.11
CA SER A 99 43.39 7.25 30.73
C SER A 99 43.41 7.32 32.26
N SER A 100 44.02 8.36 32.84
CA SER A 100 44.06 8.56 34.29
C SER A 100 42.67 8.88 34.87
N LYS A 101 42.56 8.83 36.20
CA LYS A 101 41.35 9.26 36.94
C LYS A 101 41.42 10.75 37.35
N ALA A 102 42.33 11.53 36.78
CA ALA A 102 42.52 12.91 37.17
C ALA A 102 41.48 13.84 36.50
N GLY A 103 40.67 14.52 37.30
CA GLY A 103 39.78 15.58 36.84
C GLY A 103 38.70 15.14 35.84
N SER A 104 38.36 16.04 34.92
CA SER A 104 37.36 15.86 33.88
C SER A 104 38.02 15.44 32.57
N ARG A 105 37.83 14.17 32.17
CA ARG A 105 38.36 13.67 30.88
C ARG A 105 37.86 14.44 29.66
N PRO A 106 36.58 14.84 29.53
CA PRO A 106 36.13 15.65 28.40
C PRO A 106 36.87 16.99 28.27
N TYR A 107 37.19 17.63 29.41
CA TYR A 107 37.96 18.87 29.42
C TYR A 107 39.44 18.63 29.09
N LEU A 108 40.06 17.61 29.65
CA LEU A 108 41.42 17.23 29.26
C LEU A 108 41.51 16.90 27.76
N ALA A 109 40.47 16.28 27.20
CA ALA A 109 40.40 15.98 25.77
C ALA A 109 40.23 17.24 24.92
N SER A 110 39.52 18.28 25.39
CA SER A 110 39.45 19.57 24.68
C SER A 110 40.78 20.30 24.68
N VAL A 111 41.52 20.27 25.80
CA VAL A 111 42.90 20.78 25.88
C VAL A 111 43.79 20.05 24.87
N ALA A 112 43.75 18.71 24.87
CA ALA A 112 44.54 17.91 23.93
C ALA A 112 44.17 18.20 22.46
N TYR A 113 42.88 18.42 22.18
CA TYR A 113 42.38 18.70 20.83
C TYR A 113 42.88 20.03 20.27
N HIS A 114 42.77 21.11 21.05
CA HIS A 114 43.14 22.45 20.58
C HIS A 114 44.63 22.74 20.76
N LEU A 115 45.18 22.43 21.93
CA LEU A 115 46.52 22.84 22.32
C LEU A 115 47.57 21.74 22.08
N GLY A 116 47.16 20.47 22.11
CA GLY A 116 48.06 19.31 22.04
C GLY A 116 48.14 18.58 20.69
N GLY A 117 47.40 19.02 19.66
CA GLY A 117 47.37 18.39 18.34
C GLY A 117 46.62 17.05 18.27
N PHE A 118 46.00 16.59 19.37
CA PHE A 118 45.27 15.31 19.43
C PHE A 118 43.84 15.45 18.87
N ARG A 119 43.69 15.30 17.55
CA ARG A 119 42.40 15.53 16.86
C ARG A 119 41.44 14.34 16.86
N VAL A 120 41.77 13.22 17.51
CA VAL A 120 40.95 11.99 17.44
C VAL A 120 40.53 11.46 18.83
N PRO A 121 39.68 12.19 19.58
CA PRO A 121 39.18 11.75 20.90
C PRO A 121 38.50 10.37 20.90
N GLN A 122 38.03 9.91 19.75
CA GLN A 122 37.36 8.62 19.57
C GLN A 122 38.30 7.42 19.78
N ARG A 123 39.63 7.61 19.76
CA ARG A 123 40.62 6.53 20.01
C ARG A 123 40.75 6.13 21.48
N LEU A 124 40.05 6.79 22.40
CA LEU A 124 40.09 6.48 23.83
C LEU A 124 39.37 5.15 24.12
N ASP A 125 40.04 4.21 24.81
CA ASP A 125 39.50 2.89 25.18
C ASP A 125 38.17 2.95 25.97
N LYS A 126 37.93 4.05 26.67
CA LYS A 126 36.70 4.30 27.46
C LYS A 126 35.94 5.53 26.97
N PHE A 127 35.87 5.73 25.66
CA PHE A 127 35.08 6.80 25.04
C PHE A 127 33.59 6.55 25.24
N ARG A 128 32.97 7.27 26.18
CA ARG A 128 31.54 7.23 26.50
C ARG A 128 30.97 8.64 26.39
N HIS A 129 29.71 8.76 25.95
CA HIS A 129 28.99 10.04 25.81
C HIS A 129 29.67 11.03 24.83
N PRO A 130 29.67 10.75 23.51
CA PRO A 130 30.27 11.63 22.50
C PRO A 130 29.76 13.07 22.54
N ALA A 131 28.50 13.26 22.92
CA ALA A 131 27.87 14.57 23.15
C ALA A 131 28.67 15.47 24.09
N THR A 132 29.15 14.91 25.21
CA THR A 132 29.89 15.67 26.23
C THR A 132 31.25 16.10 25.70
N TYR A 133 31.97 15.23 24.99
CA TYR A 133 33.25 15.59 24.38
C TYR A 133 33.08 16.67 23.31
N ALA A 134 32.07 16.55 22.44
CA ALA A 134 31.75 17.57 21.44
C ALA A 134 31.41 18.92 22.09
N SER A 135 30.58 18.92 23.13
CA SER A 135 30.23 20.12 23.90
C SER A 135 31.45 20.79 24.54
N PHE A 136 32.47 20.03 24.99
CA PHE A 136 33.66 20.60 25.61
C PHE A 136 34.68 21.09 24.58
N ILE A 137 34.77 20.43 23.43
CA ILE A 137 35.71 20.77 22.35
C ILE A 137 35.21 21.98 21.56
N PHE A 138 33.94 22.01 21.18
CA PHE A 138 33.37 23.05 20.32
C PHE A 138 32.63 24.16 21.07
N GLY A 139 32.50 24.01 22.40
CA GLY A 139 31.82 24.95 23.27
C GLY A 139 30.38 24.55 23.60
N HIS A 140 29.98 24.79 24.86
CA HIS A 140 28.69 24.34 25.38
C HIS A 140 27.49 25.01 24.68
N GLU A 141 27.57 26.33 24.49
CA GLU A 141 26.51 27.12 23.89
C GLU A 141 26.25 26.72 22.43
N VAL A 142 27.31 26.53 21.64
CA VAL A 142 27.20 26.16 20.22
C VAL A 142 26.62 24.76 20.06
N PHE A 143 27.11 23.79 20.85
CA PHE A 143 26.55 22.44 20.85
C PHE A 143 25.05 22.45 21.20
N ARG A 144 24.67 23.18 22.25
CA ARG A 144 23.28 23.29 22.70
C ARG A 144 22.41 23.97 21.63
N HIS A 145 22.92 25.03 21.01
CA HIS A 145 22.24 25.75 19.94
C HIS A 145 21.93 24.83 18.75
N GLU A 146 22.92 24.12 18.22
CA GLU A 146 22.75 23.22 17.08
C GLU A 146 21.87 22.01 17.43
N HIS A 147 22.01 21.48 18.64
CA HIS A 147 21.12 20.43 19.15
C HIS A 147 19.65 20.90 19.17
N VAL A 148 19.38 22.12 19.65
CA VAL A 148 18.03 22.70 19.69
C VAL A 148 17.49 22.98 18.27
N ARG A 149 18.33 23.52 17.37
CA ARG A 149 17.97 23.75 15.95
C ARG A 149 17.53 22.45 15.28
N LEU A 150 18.38 21.41 15.36
CA LEU A 150 18.09 20.11 14.77
C LEU A 150 16.87 19.44 15.43
N SER A 151 16.75 19.54 16.76
CA SER A 151 15.58 19.02 17.49
C SER A 151 14.29 19.69 17.04
N ARG A 152 14.28 21.02 16.85
CA ARG A 152 13.12 21.78 16.38
C ARG A 152 12.70 21.34 14.98
N ALA A 153 13.67 21.20 14.07
CA ALA A 153 13.41 20.69 12.72
C ALA A 153 12.77 19.29 12.76
N LEU A 154 13.32 18.37 13.57
CA LEU A 154 12.78 17.02 13.73
C LEU A 154 11.39 17.02 14.38
N ARG A 155 11.13 17.86 15.37
CA ARG A 155 9.78 18.01 15.96
C ARG A 155 8.76 18.42 14.90
N SER A 156 9.11 19.34 14.00
CA SER A 156 8.24 19.76 12.90
C SER A 156 7.89 18.63 11.90
N LEU A 157 8.72 17.58 11.84
CA LEU A 157 8.46 16.38 11.05
C LEU A 157 7.57 15.34 11.78
N GLY A 158 7.33 15.50 13.08
CA GLY A 158 6.57 14.56 13.92
C GLY A 158 7.42 13.65 14.83
N TYR A 159 8.68 14.01 15.12
CA TYR A 159 9.47 13.30 16.13
C TYR A 159 9.15 13.79 17.54
N ALA A 160 8.92 12.86 18.48
CA ALA A 160 8.62 13.18 19.88
C ALA A 160 9.85 13.76 20.62
N ALA A 161 9.63 14.77 21.47
CA ALA A 161 10.68 15.47 22.19
C ALA A 161 11.56 14.56 23.06
N LEU A 162 10.94 13.67 23.83
CA LEU A 162 11.59 12.79 24.79
C LEU A 162 12.59 11.82 24.12
N HIS A 163 12.26 11.34 22.91
CA HIS A 163 13.15 10.50 22.11
C HIS A 163 14.29 11.29 21.43
N LEU A 164 14.11 12.57 21.18
CA LEU A 164 15.16 13.39 20.57
C LEU A 164 16.24 13.69 21.62
N GLU A 165 15.86 14.07 22.84
CA GLU A 165 16.82 14.44 23.89
C GLU A 165 17.78 13.29 24.25
N GLN A 166 17.27 12.05 24.33
CA GLN A 166 18.08 10.88 24.70
C GLN A 166 19.04 10.41 23.60
N PHE A 167 18.61 10.43 22.33
CA PHE A 167 19.35 9.79 21.23
C PHE A 167 20.07 10.76 20.30
N LEU A 168 19.55 11.97 20.15
CA LEU A 168 20.09 12.95 19.20
C LEU A 168 21.43 13.50 19.67
N SER A 169 21.55 13.82 20.95
CA SER A 169 22.77 14.36 21.57
C SER A 169 24.00 13.51 21.28
N SER A 170 23.91 12.19 21.49
CA SER A 170 25.02 11.26 21.26
C SER A 170 25.45 11.17 19.79
N VAL A 171 24.48 11.09 18.87
CA VAL A 171 24.78 11.01 17.43
C VAL A 171 25.28 12.33 16.88
N LEU A 172 24.69 13.45 17.31
CA LEU A 172 25.15 14.78 16.92
C LEU A 172 26.59 15.00 17.38
N GLY A 173 26.90 14.74 18.65
CA GLY A 173 28.28 14.89 19.16
C GLY A 173 29.28 13.99 18.44
N THR A 174 28.87 12.77 18.09
CA THR A 174 29.69 11.88 17.26
C THR A 174 30.02 12.49 15.91
N LEU A 175 29.00 12.99 15.19
CA LEU A 175 29.17 13.57 13.86
C LEU A 175 30.01 14.85 13.91
N MET A 176 29.81 15.72 14.90
CA MET A 176 30.62 16.92 15.09
C MET A 176 32.11 16.56 15.30
N LEU A 177 32.41 15.54 16.10
CA LEU A 177 33.79 15.11 16.34
C LEU A 177 34.43 14.44 15.13
N GLU A 178 33.67 13.73 14.30
CA GLU A 178 34.17 13.14 13.04
C GLU A 178 34.38 14.20 11.96
N ASN A 179 33.54 15.24 11.94
CA ASN A 179 33.60 16.36 11.01
C ASN A 179 34.69 17.36 11.38
N GLY A 180 34.96 17.54 12.67
CA GLY A 180 35.88 18.58 13.18
C GLY A 180 35.28 19.99 13.22
N ASP A 181 34.01 20.15 12.83
CA ASP A 181 33.27 21.42 12.87
C ASP A 181 31.86 21.15 13.44
N PRO A 182 31.38 21.97 14.42
CA PRO A 182 30.08 21.78 15.05
C PRO A 182 28.90 22.26 14.19
N ARG A 183 29.13 23.12 13.19
CA ARG A 183 28.05 23.75 12.40
C ARG A 183 27.36 22.71 11.53
N LEU A 184 26.05 22.63 11.63
CA LEU A 184 25.25 21.66 10.86
C LEU A 184 25.40 21.84 9.35
N GLU A 185 25.67 23.07 8.90
CA GLU A 185 25.88 23.44 7.50
C GLU A 185 27.11 22.75 6.87
N THR A 186 28.06 22.30 7.68
CA THR A 186 29.27 21.61 7.20
C THR A 186 29.09 20.09 7.09
N PHE A 187 27.94 19.54 7.50
CA PHE A 187 27.71 18.09 7.48
C PHE A 187 27.40 17.62 6.06
N THR A 188 28.39 17.01 5.40
CA THR A 188 28.26 16.51 4.02
C THR A 188 27.57 15.14 3.93
N GLU A 189 27.18 14.74 2.71
CA GLU A 189 26.63 13.39 2.48
C GLU A 189 27.66 12.30 2.80
N GLU A 190 28.94 12.52 2.48
CA GLU A 190 30.04 11.59 2.74
C GLU A 190 30.25 11.34 4.24
N LEU A 191 30.18 12.40 5.07
CA LEU A 191 30.28 12.29 6.53
C LEU A 191 29.18 11.37 7.08
N LEU A 192 27.94 11.59 6.66
CA LEU A 192 26.79 10.83 7.13
C LEU A 192 26.84 9.36 6.67
N LEU A 193 27.33 9.10 5.45
CA LEU A 193 27.57 7.75 4.94
C LEU A 193 28.71 7.04 5.69
N LYS A 194 29.81 7.74 5.99
CA LYS A 194 30.93 7.20 6.77
C LYS A 194 30.49 6.81 8.19
N GLY A 195 29.73 7.68 8.84
CA GLY A 195 29.17 7.43 10.16
C GLY A 195 28.22 6.22 10.20
N GLN A 196 27.58 5.89 9.07
CA GLN A 196 26.68 4.75 8.94
C GLN A 196 27.40 3.41 8.82
N GLN A 197 28.46 3.34 8.00
CA GLN A 197 29.10 2.07 7.61
C GLN A 197 29.78 1.31 8.76
N HIS A 198 30.14 2.02 9.84
CA HIS A 198 31.01 1.49 10.90
C HIS A 198 30.29 1.27 12.24
N ARG A 199 28.95 1.20 12.27
CA ARG A 199 28.18 1.22 13.53
C ARG A 199 27.00 0.25 13.56
N SER A 200 26.51 -0.02 14.77
CA SER A 200 25.34 -0.87 15.01
C SER A 200 24.07 -0.28 14.37
N GLU A 201 23.08 -1.14 14.10
CA GLU A 201 21.83 -0.77 13.41
C GLU A 201 21.10 0.41 14.11
N GLY A 202 21.16 0.48 15.44
CA GLY A 202 20.57 1.56 16.22
C GLY A 202 21.19 2.93 15.94
N VAL A 203 22.50 3.00 15.75
CA VAL A 203 23.20 4.26 15.45
C VAL A 203 22.97 4.68 14.00
N ALA A 204 23.01 3.74 13.06
CA ALA A 204 22.68 3.99 11.66
C ALA A 204 21.25 4.58 11.50
N ARG A 205 20.28 4.07 12.27
CA ARG A 205 18.91 4.63 12.30
C ARG A 205 18.87 6.07 12.81
N SER A 206 19.69 6.41 13.79
CA SER A 206 19.75 7.75 14.37
C SER A 206 20.46 8.76 13.45
N ILE A 207 21.51 8.36 12.73
CA ILE A 207 22.10 9.17 11.65
C ILE A 207 21.05 9.46 10.58
N GLY A 208 20.15 8.48 10.33
CA GLY A 208 18.98 8.67 9.47
C GLY A 208 18.11 9.83 9.91
N LYS A 209 17.86 9.97 11.21
CA LYS A 209 17.08 11.10 11.74
C LYS A 209 17.83 12.41 11.48
N VAL A 210 19.13 12.48 11.77
CA VAL A 210 19.94 13.69 11.53
C VAL A 210 19.82 14.17 10.09
N SER A 211 20.00 13.28 9.10
CA SER A 211 19.86 13.65 7.69
C SER A 211 18.46 14.15 7.31
N HIS A 212 17.40 13.58 7.90
CA HIS A 212 16.05 14.09 7.72
C HIS A 212 15.88 15.51 8.28
N GLY A 213 16.48 15.79 9.45
CA GLY A 213 16.48 17.12 10.05
C GLY A 213 17.25 18.13 9.20
N LEU A 214 18.45 17.77 8.75
CA LEU A 214 19.27 18.62 7.87
C LEU A 214 18.58 18.95 6.55
N ALA A 215 17.91 17.97 5.93
CA ALA A 215 17.14 18.20 4.71
C ALA A 215 15.92 19.10 4.95
N ALA A 216 15.23 18.96 6.10
CA ALA A 216 14.12 19.83 6.47
C ALA A 216 14.58 21.27 6.77
N MET A 217 15.83 21.45 7.17
CA MET A 217 16.47 22.76 7.34
C MET A 217 17.01 23.35 6.03
N GLY A 218 16.96 22.62 4.92
CA GLY A 218 17.49 23.05 3.62
C GLY A 218 19.01 22.92 3.48
N ILE A 219 19.70 22.31 4.46
CA ILE A 219 21.16 22.08 4.43
C ILE A 219 21.49 20.98 3.42
N LEU A 220 20.72 19.89 3.42
CA LEU A 220 20.82 18.84 2.40
C LEU A 220 19.70 18.99 1.37
N SER A 221 20.01 18.75 0.10
CA SER A 221 19.02 18.76 -0.98
C SER A 221 17.91 17.71 -0.79
N LYS A 222 18.27 16.56 -0.20
CA LYS A 222 17.37 15.45 0.10
C LYS A 222 17.86 14.67 1.32
N PRO A 223 16.96 14.05 2.09
CA PRO A 223 17.39 13.14 3.14
C PRO A 223 18.07 11.92 2.52
N ILE A 224 19.20 11.53 3.08
CA ILE A 224 19.91 10.31 2.71
C ILE A 224 19.00 9.14 3.05
N ARG A 225 18.76 8.27 2.06
CA ARG A 225 17.97 7.04 2.27
C ARG A 225 18.76 6.08 3.16
N MET A 226 18.56 6.18 4.46
CA MET A 226 19.33 5.44 5.47
C MET A 226 18.83 4.02 5.76
N ARG A 227 18.17 3.40 4.79
CA ARG A 227 18.16 1.94 4.73
C ARG A 227 19.36 1.59 3.88
N GLY A 228 20.18 0.65 4.31
CA GLY A 228 21.14 -0.03 3.45
C GLY A 228 20.44 -0.81 2.33
N TYR A 229 19.62 -0.13 1.52
CA TYR A 229 19.48 -0.43 0.12
C TYR A 229 20.76 0.05 -0.55
N ILE A 230 21.89 -0.56 -0.17
CA ILE A 230 22.75 -1.09 -1.23
C ILE A 230 21.75 -1.81 -2.12
N SER A 231 21.66 -1.38 -3.38
CA SER A 231 21.10 -2.18 -4.46
C SER A 231 21.13 -3.65 -4.07
N TRP A 232 19.96 -4.16 -3.67
CA TRP A 232 19.62 -5.55 -3.34
C TRP A 232 20.83 -6.47 -3.14
N ARG A 233 21.09 -6.96 -1.90
CA ARG A 233 22.14 -7.95 -1.56
C ARG A 233 22.45 -8.81 -2.78
N GLU A 234 23.63 -8.65 -3.35
CA GLU A 234 24.03 -9.40 -4.54
C GLU A 234 23.75 -10.89 -4.27
N LYS A 235 23.01 -11.51 -5.17
CA LYS A 235 22.58 -12.90 -4.99
C LYS A 235 23.80 -13.80 -5.17
N SER A 236 23.93 -14.81 -4.33
CA SER A 236 25.03 -15.77 -4.47
C SER A 236 24.90 -16.49 -5.81
N ILE A 237 26.02 -16.54 -6.52
CA ILE A 237 26.19 -17.23 -7.81
C ILE A 237 26.94 -18.56 -7.66
N GLU A 238 27.25 -18.96 -6.42
CA GLU A 238 28.00 -20.18 -6.13
C GLU A 238 27.22 -21.42 -6.55
N GLY A 239 27.88 -22.32 -7.30
CA GLY A 239 27.28 -23.55 -7.81
C GLY A 239 26.48 -23.38 -9.11
N ILE A 240 26.55 -22.21 -9.75
CA ILE A 240 25.91 -21.92 -11.04
C ILE A 240 26.98 -21.76 -12.11
N ASP A 241 26.70 -22.22 -13.33
CA ASP A 241 27.60 -22.02 -14.45
C ASP A 241 27.82 -20.51 -14.76
N PRO A 242 29.07 -20.03 -14.91
CA PRO A 242 29.35 -18.62 -15.18
C PRO A 242 28.67 -18.07 -16.44
N ALA A 243 28.52 -18.90 -17.50
CA ALA A 243 27.85 -18.48 -18.73
C ALA A 243 26.37 -18.20 -18.47
N TRP A 244 25.70 -19.05 -17.68
CA TRP A 244 24.31 -18.84 -17.30
C TRP A 244 24.13 -17.60 -16.41
N VAL A 245 25.04 -17.38 -15.46
CA VAL A 245 25.04 -16.18 -14.60
C VAL A 245 25.15 -14.91 -15.43
N MET A 246 26.03 -14.89 -16.42
CA MET A 246 26.19 -13.76 -17.33
C MET A 246 24.87 -13.44 -18.04
N TRP A 247 24.17 -14.43 -18.58
CA TRP A 247 22.87 -14.22 -19.22
C TRP A 247 21.78 -13.73 -18.25
N CYS A 248 21.75 -14.28 -17.04
CA CYS A 248 20.82 -13.84 -16.00
C CYS A 248 21.06 -12.37 -15.60
N ARG A 249 22.33 -11.96 -15.48
CA ARG A 249 22.72 -10.56 -15.19
C ARG A 249 22.37 -9.64 -16.35
N ARG A 250 22.73 -10.02 -17.58
CA ARG A 250 22.38 -9.26 -18.78
C ARG A 250 20.86 -9.03 -18.88
N TRP A 251 20.06 -10.06 -18.60
CA TRP A 251 18.59 -9.92 -18.53
C TRP A 251 18.14 -9.00 -17.39
N ARG A 252 18.72 -9.13 -16.19
CA ARG A 252 18.42 -8.25 -15.05
C ARG A 252 18.71 -6.79 -15.36
N ASP A 253 19.78 -6.50 -16.08
CA ASP A 253 20.20 -5.12 -16.39
C ASP A 253 19.40 -4.52 -17.54
N THR A 254 18.96 -5.35 -18.50
CA THR A 254 18.17 -4.91 -19.66
C THR A 254 16.66 -4.83 -19.35
N SER A 255 16.15 -5.67 -18.45
CA SER A 255 14.71 -5.80 -18.22
C SER A 255 14.07 -4.51 -17.68
N THR A 256 12.99 -4.09 -18.36
CA THR A 256 12.15 -2.94 -18.02
C THR A 256 11.15 -3.23 -16.89
N LEU A 257 11.20 -4.42 -16.29
CA LEU A 257 10.35 -4.78 -15.17
C LEU A 257 10.64 -3.92 -13.94
N ARG A 258 9.60 -3.70 -13.14
CA ARG A 258 9.72 -3.03 -11.83
C ARG A 258 10.78 -3.73 -10.97
N PRO A 259 11.58 -2.98 -10.18
CA PRO A 259 12.74 -3.53 -9.45
C PRO A 259 12.44 -4.81 -8.68
N HIS A 260 11.37 -4.84 -7.87
CA HIS A 260 11.02 -6.03 -7.09
C HIS A 260 10.67 -7.24 -7.98
N THR A 261 9.93 -7.05 -9.07
CA THR A 261 9.54 -8.15 -9.98
C THR A 261 10.75 -8.66 -10.75
N ARG A 262 11.60 -7.74 -11.22
CA ARG A 262 12.86 -8.04 -11.89
C ARG A 262 13.77 -8.87 -10.98
N GLU A 263 13.92 -8.47 -9.73
CA GLU A 263 14.70 -9.22 -8.74
C GLU A 263 14.09 -10.57 -8.39
N SER A 264 12.77 -10.67 -8.26
CA SER A 264 12.11 -11.95 -8.00
C SER A 264 12.37 -12.93 -9.16
N ASN A 265 12.23 -12.47 -10.40
CA ASN A 265 12.52 -13.25 -11.59
C ASN A 265 14.01 -13.63 -11.67
N TYR A 266 14.93 -12.66 -11.50
CA TYR A 266 16.37 -12.91 -11.47
C TYR A 266 16.74 -14.00 -10.44
N SER A 267 16.08 -14.00 -9.28
CA SER A 267 16.24 -15.08 -8.30
C SER A 267 15.81 -16.44 -8.85
N PHE A 268 14.66 -16.53 -9.52
CA PHE A 268 14.22 -17.79 -10.14
C PHE A 268 15.19 -18.27 -11.21
N LEU A 269 15.71 -17.36 -12.05
CA LEU A 269 16.67 -17.70 -13.11
C LEU A 269 18.00 -18.25 -12.55
N LEU A 270 18.53 -17.65 -11.49
CA LEU A 270 19.73 -18.19 -10.82
C LEU A 270 19.45 -19.57 -10.20
N ARG A 271 18.27 -19.78 -9.62
CA ARG A 271 17.89 -21.10 -9.08
C ARG A 271 17.72 -22.15 -10.17
N THR A 272 17.23 -21.77 -11.34
CA THR A 272 17.26 -22.63 -12.54
C THR A 272 18.69 -22.98 -12.92
N GLY A 273 19.64 -22.05 -12.77
CA GLY A 273 21.07 -22.30 -12.98
C GLY A 273 21.67 -23.37 -12.05
N LEU A 274 21.23 -23.41 -10.77
CA LEU A 274 21.61 -24.48 -9.85
C LEU A 274 21.08 -25.85 -10.30
N TRP A 275 19.84 -25.89 -10.78
CA TRP A 275 19.25 -27.10 -11.33
C TRP A 275 19.99 -27.56 -12.60
N LEU A 276 20.28 -26.64 -13.53
CA LEU A 276 21.05 -26.91 -14.74
C LEU A 276 22.40 -27.54 -14.39
N LYS A 277 23.15 -26.94 -13.46
CA LYS A 277 24.47 -27.46 -13.10
C LYS A 277 24.44 -28.86 -12.50
N ARG A 278 23.34 -29.24 -11.83
CA ARG A 278 23.16 -30.55 -11.17
C ARG A 278 22.64 -31.63 -12.14
N GLU A 279 21.66 -31.30 -12.97
CA GLU A 279 20.87 -32.29 -13.73
C GLU A 279 21.08 -32.20 -15.25
N GLN A 280 21.63 -31.09 -15.76
CA GLN A 280 21.82 -30.80 -17.18
C GLN A 280 23.16 -30.05 -17.41
N PRO A 281 24.31 -30.63 -17.01
CA PRO A 281 25.58 -29.92 -16.94
C PRO A 281 26.08 -29.35 -18.29
N ASP A 282 25.66 -29.94 -19.40
CA ASP A 282 26.00 -29.51 -20.76
C ASP A 282 25.20 -28.28 -21.23
N THR A 283 24.20 -27.85 -20.47
CA THR A 283 23.34 -26.70 -20.81
C THR A 283 23.78 -25.46 -20.03
N ALA A 284 24.70 -24.69 -20.61
CA ALA A 284 25.30 -23.51 -19.97
C ALA A 284 24.68 -22.18 -20.43
N ALA A 285 24.13 -22.13 -21.64
CA ALA A 285 23.53 -20.93 -22.25
C ALA A 285 22.07 -21.17 -22.70
N PRO A 286 21.28 -20.10 -22.92
CA PRO A 286 19.90 -20.22 -23.40
C PRO A 286 19.75 -20.98 -24.72
N ILE A 287 20.73 -20.90 -25.62
CA ILE A 287 20.74 -21.59 -26.92
C ILE A 287 20.97 -23.10 -26.83
N ASP A 288 21.49 -23.57 -25.71
CA ASP A 288 21.75 -25.00 -25.46
C ASP A 288 20.46 -25.72 -25.08
N TRP A 289 19.46 -24.99 -24.59
CA TRP A 289 18.18 -25.55 -24.21
C TRP A 289 17.45 -26.18 -25.39
N SER A 290 16.91 -27.37 -25.14
CA SER A 290 16.10 -28.13 -26.09
C SER A 290 14.69 -28.37 -25.53
N MET A 291 13.82 -28.97 -26.35
CA MET A 291 12.49 -29.40 -25.93
C MET A 291 12.55 -30.43 -24.78
N SER A 292 13.54 -31.34 -24.78
CA SER A 292 13.72 -32.32 -23.71
C SER A 292 14.15 -31.65 -22.40
N THR A 293 15.06 -30.68 -22.46
CA THR A 293 15.46 -29.86 -21.30
C THR A 293 14.25 -29.12 -20.70
N CYS A 294 13.37 -28.58 -21.53
CA CYS A 294 12.13 -27.93 -21.08
C CYS A 294 11.21 -28.90 -20.33
N ALA A 295 10.99 -30.10 -20.89
CA ALA A 295 10.16 -31.13 -20.26
C ALA A 295 10.76 -31.58 -18.91
N ALA A 296 12.08 -31.80 -18.87
CA ALA A 296 12.80 -32.15 -17.64
C ALA A 296 12.67 -31.05 -16.58
N PHE A 297 12.76 -29.77 -16.98
CA PHE A 297 12.59 -28.65 -16.05
C PHE A 297 11.17 -28.58 -15.49
N ILE A 298 10.13 -28.76 -16.32
CA ILE A 298 8.74 -28.79 -15.84
C ILE A 298 8.56 -29.90 -14.80
N ALA A 299 9.05 -31.11 -15.09
CA ALA A 299 8.96 -32.24 -14.17
C ALA A 299 9.71 -31.97 -12.85
N ALA A 300 10.90 -31.37 -12.94
CA ALA A 300 11.69 -31.00 -11.77
C ALA A 300 10.96 -29.95 -10.91
N VAL A 301 10.41 -28.88 -11.51
CA VAL A 301 9.62 -27.87 -10.78
C VAL A 301 8.35 -28.46 -10.17
N ASP A 302 7.72 -29.42 -10.84
CA ASP A 302 6.52 -30.07 -10.31
C ASP A 302 6.81 -30.95 -9.08
N ARG A 303 7.98 -31.57 -9.02
CA ARG A 303 8.43 -32.41 -7.88
C ARG A 303 9.23 -31.64 -6.83
N MET A 304 9.58 -30.38 -7.10
CA MET A 304 10.45 -29.57 -6.24
C MET A 304 9.86 -29.36 -4.84
N THR A 305 10.73 -29.42 -3.84
CA THR A 305 10.40 -29.13 -2.44
C THR A 305 10.81 -27.73 -2.00
N VAL A 306 10.19 -27.21 -0.94
CA VAL A 306 10.53 -25.91 -0.37
C VAL A 306 11.96 -25.96 0.18
N GLY A 307 12.79 -25.01 -0.26
CA GLY A 307 14.22 -24.94 0.10
C GLY A 307 15.13 -25.58 -0.95
N GLU A 308 14.58 -26.42 -1.83
CA GLU A 308 15.34 -26.97 -2.95
C GLU A 308 15.76 -25.86 -3.93
N TRP A 309 17.02 -25.95 -4.36
CA TRP A 309 17.72 -24.92 -5.13
C TRP A 309 17.66 -23.53 -4.48
N ALA A 310 17.67 -23.44 -3.14
CA ALA A 310 17.84 -22.14 -2.48
C ALA A 310 19.27 -21.61 -2.71
N LEU A 311 19.39 -20.34 -3.10
CA LEU A 311 20.70 -19.68 -3.23
C LEU A 311 21.39 -19.58 -1.87
N LYS A 312 22.73 -19.65 -1.81
CA LYS A 312 23.45 -19.49 -0.52
C LYS A 312 23.20 -18.12 0.12
N SER A 313 22.91 -17.09 -0.66
CA SER A 313 22.51 -15.77 -0.15
C SER A 313 21.15 -15.77 0.56
N ALA A 314 20.38 -16.86 0.46
CA ALA A 314 19.15 -17.09 1.21
C ALA A 314 19.39 -17.82 2.55
N LYS A 315 20.65 -18.14 2.92
CA LYS A 315 21.00 -18.71 4.23
C LYS A 315 20.49 -17.81 5.35
N GLY A 316 19.78 -18.41 6.32
CA GLY A 316 19.10 -17.69 7.41
C GLY A 316 17.64 -17.30 7.12
N THR A 317 17.11 -17.61 5.93
CA THR A 317 15.68 -17.44 5.64
C THR A 317 14.89 -18.62 6.23
N ASN A 318 13.94 -18.35 7.12
CA ASN A 318 13.00 -19.37 7.59
C ASN A 318 11.99 -19.71 6.50
N PHE A 319 12.25 -20.80 5.78
CA PHE A 319 11.33 -21.34 4.80
C PHE A 319 10.20 -22.13 5.50
N LYS A 320 8.98 -21.60 5.46
CA LYS A 320 7.80 -22.32 5.96
C LYS A 320 7.56 -23.58 5.14
N GLY A 321 7.45 -24.72 5.82
CA GLY A 321 7.23 -26.01 5.17
C GLY A 321 8.46 -26.53 4.42
N LEU A 322 9.66 -26.25 4.92
CA LEU A 322 10.91 -26.80 4.37
C LEU A 322 10.79 -28.32 4.12
N GLY A 323 11.19 -28.78 2.94
CA GLY A 323 11.09 -30.19 2.54
C GLY A 323 9.71 -30.63 2.04
N GLN A 324 8.65 -29.83 2.22
CA GLN A 324 7.33 -30.12 1.65
C GLN A 324 7.28 -29.71 0.16
N PRO A 325 6.39 -30.31 -0.66
CA PRO A 325 6.19 -29.88 -2.05
C PRO A 325 5.85 -28.39 -2.15
N ILE A 326 6.43 -27.68 -3.13
CA ILE A 326 6.12 -26.27 -3.30
C ILE A 326 4.67 -26.06 -3.78
N ALA A 327 4.05 -24.95 -3.34
CA ALA A 327 2.69 -24.60 -3.73
C ALA A 327 2.54 -24.41 -5.25
N ALA A 328 1.35 -24.73 -5.80
CA ALA A 328 1.05 -24.61 -7.23
C ALA A 328 1.33 -23.20 -7.79
N ASN A 329 1.02 -22.15 -7.04
CA ASN A 329 1.33 -20.77 -7.42
C ASN A 329 2.85 -20.49 -7.53
N SER A 330 3.66 -21.13 -6.68
CA SER A 330 5.12 -21.04 -6.76
C SER A 330 5.66 -21.75 -8.00
N LYS A 331 5.11 -22.94 -8.34
CA LYS A 331 5.44 -23.67 -9.57
C LYS A 331 5.13 -22.81 -10.80
N ARG A 332 3.92 -22.24 -10.85
CA ARG A 332 3.49 -21.31 -11.90
C ARG A 332 4.42 -20.10 -12.02
N SER A 333 4.86 -19.54 -10.90
CA SER A 333 5.76 -18.36 -10.88
C SER A 333 7.15 -18.67 -11.44
N PHE A 334 7.71 -19.84 -11.10
CA PHE A 334 8.98 -20.34 -11.65
C PHE A 334 8.91 -20.48 -13.18
N LEU A 335 7.92 -21.22 -13.67
CA LEU A 335 7.72 -21.45 -15.10
C LEU A 335 7.48 -20.12 -15.83
N HIS A 336 6.69 -19.22 -15.25
CA HIS A 336 6.43 -17.91 -15.84
C HIS A 336 7.69 -17.03 -15.91
N ALA A 337 8.54 -17.03 -14.88
CA ALA A 337 9.79 -16.27 -14.90
C ALA A 337 10.74 -16.77 -15.99
N LEU A 338 10.87 -18.09 -16.14
CA LEU A 338 11.73 -18.70 -17.15
C LEU A 338 11.19 -18.49 -18.58
N ARG A 339 9.88 -18.67 -18.79
CA ARG A 339 9.24 -18.34 -20.08
C ARG A 339 9.51 -16.92 -20.53
N ARG A 340 9.38 -15.97 -19.60
CA ARG A 340 9.64 -14.56 -19.88
C ARG A 340 11.09 -14.33 -20.25
N PHE A 341 12.03 -14.87 -19.48
CA PHE A 341 13.46 -14.76 -19.78
C PHE A 341 13.79 -15.24 -21.19
N PHE A 342 13.29 -16.41 -21.60
CA PHE A 342 13.50 -16.93 -22.94
C PHE A 342 12.80 -16.13 -24.03
N THR A 343 11.58 -15.64 -23.76
CA THR A 343 10.88 -14.77 -24.71
C THR A 343 11.65 -13.46 -24.92
N ASP A 344 12.11 -12.84 -23.83
CA ASP A 344 12.91 -11.61 -23.87
C ASP A 344 14.25 -11.86 -24.59
N PHE A 345 14.89 -13.01 -24.36
CA PHE A 345 16.13 -13.41 -25.03
C PHE A 345 16.00 -13.42 -26.56
N GLU A 346 14.94 -14.03 -27.11
CA GLU A 346 14.70 -14.03 -28.56
C GLU A 346 14.27 -12.65 -29.07
N LEU A 347 13.35 -11.97 -28.37
CA LEU A 347 12.84 -10.66 -28.79
C LEU A 347 13.94 -9.58 -28.82
N TRP A 348 14.94 -9.70 -27.95
CA TRP A 348 16.09 -8.79 -27.93
C TRP A 348 17.22 -9.22 -28.87
N GLY A 349 17.01 -10.27 -29.69
CA GLY A 349 17.97 -10.71 -30.70
C GLY A 349 19.25 -11.30 -30.12
N TRP A 350 19.23 -11.81 -28.89
CA TRP A 350 20.42 -12.37 -28.25
C TRP A 350 20.78 -13.78 -28.75
N GLY A 351 19.84 -14.42 -29.45
CA GLY A 351 20.01 -15.70 -30.12
C GLY A 351 18.66 -16.29 -30.52
N ARG A 352 18.69 -17.47 -31.13
CA ARG A 352 17.50 -18.21 -31.56
C ARG A 352 17.34 -19.48 -30.73
N LEU A 353 16.16 -19.72 -30.15
CA LEU A 353 15.89 -20.90 -29.35
C LEU A 353 15.48 -22.08 -30.23
N LYS A 354 15.76 -23.29 -29.75
CA LYS A 354 15.36 -24.56 -30.40
C LYS A 354 13.94 -25.00 -30.00
N PHE A 355 13.22 -24.18 -29.24
CA PHE A 355 11.90 -24.48 -28.70
C PHE A 355 11.10 -23.19 -28.57
N SER A 356 9.76 -23.30 -28.55
CA SER A 356 8.89 -22.18 -28.19
C SER A 356 8.68 -22.10 -26.67
N PRO A 357 9.06 -20.99 -26.00
CA PRO A 357 8.84 -20.82 -24.56
C PRO A 357 7.36 -20.86 -24.17
N ARG A 358 6.46 -20.41 -25.05
CA ARG A 358 5.01 -20.39 -24.76
C ARG A 358 4.42 -21.80 -24.64
N TYR A 359 4.82 -22.70 -25.54
CA TYR A 359 4.29 -24.06 -25.62
C TYR A 359 5.09 -25.06 -24.76
N HIS A 360 6.42 -25.08 -24.88
CA HIS A 360 7.25 -26.12 -24.26
C HIS A 360 7.56 -25.87 -22.78
N LEU A 361 7.37 -24.64 -22.31
CA LEU A 361 7.42 -24.28 -20.89
C LEU A 361 6.03 -23.91 -20.35
N ALA A 362 4.95 -24.39 -21.00
CA ALA A 362 3.57 -24.17 -20.57
C ALA A 362 3.35 -24.67 -19.13
N THR A 363 2.46 -24.01 -18.39
CA THR A 363 2.17 -24.42 -17.01
C THR A 363 1.25 -25.65 -17.07
N PRO A 364 1.57 -26.75 -16.38
CA PRO A 364 0.72 -27.95 -16.39
C PRO A 364 -0.73 -27.65 -16.01
N ARG A 365 -1.69 -28.39 -16.58
CA ARG A 365 -3.14 -28.19 -16.33
C ARG A 365 -3.48 -28.37 -14.85
N SER A 366 -2.94 -29.41 -14.21
CA SER A 366 -3.10 -29.68 -12.77
C SER A 366 -2.60 -28.52 -11.90
N VAL A 367 -1.41 -27.99 -12.21
CA VAL A 367 -0.85 -26.82 -11.54
C VAL A 367 -1.73 -25.60 -11.76
N THR A 368 -2.23 -25.39 -12.99
CA THR A 368 -3.10 -24.24 -13.33
C THR A 368 -4.43 -24.30 -12.57
N PHE A 369 -5.07 -25.47 -12.53
CA PHE A 369 -6.30 -25.70 -11.78
C PHE A 369 -6.11 -25.43 -10.28
N ASN A 370 -5.04 -26.00 -9.68
CA ASN A 370 -4.72 -25.82 -8.26
C ASN A 370 -4.17 -24.42 -7.92
N SER A 371 -3.74 -23.65 -8.92
CA SER A 371 -3.33 -22.25 -8.79
C SER A 371 -4.50 -21.27 -8.86
N GLY A 372 -5.74 -21.77 -8.90
CA GLY A 372 -6.96 -20.95 -8.94
C GLY A 372 -7.03 -19.94 -7.79
N ILE A 373 -7.59 -18.77 -8.07
CA ILE A 373 -7.80 -17.72 -7.07
C ILE A 373 -9.02 -18.13 -6.23
N ASN A 374 -8.80 -18.51 -4.97
CA ASN A 374 -9.87 -18.68 -3.99
C ASN A 374 -9.79 -17.51 -2.99
N PRO A 375 -10.67 -16.49 -3.10
CA PRO A 375 -10.72 -15.40 -2.13
C PRO A 375 -11.07 -15.95 -0.75
N ARG A 376 -10.07 -16.04 0.12
CA ARG A 376 -10.24 -16.42 1.51
C ARG A 376 -10.83 -15.24 2.27
N VAL A 377 -12.13 -15.00 2.14
CA VAL A 377 -12.81 -13.97 2.94
C VAL A 377 -12.71 -14.32 4.42
N ILE A 378 -12.53 -13.30 5.24
CA ILE A 378 -12.62 -13.38 6.71
C ILE A 378 -14.03 -13.77 7.09
N ASP A 379 -14.17 -14.62 8.12
CA ASP A 379 -15.47 -15.04 8.64
C ASP A 379 -16.34 -13.84 9.00
N ASP A 380 -17.63 -13.87 8.64
CA ASP A 380 -18.52 -12.69 8.70
C ASP A 380 -18.61 -12.09 10.11
N SER A 381 -18.70 -12.94 11.14
CA SER A 381 -18.72 -12.51 12.55
C SER A 381 -17.42 -11.81 12.96
N THR A 382 -16.27 -12.34 12.55
CA THR A 382 -14.96 -11.73 12.79
C THR A 382 -14.83 -10.41 12.03
N TRP A 383 -15.26 -10.36 10.76
CA TRP A 383 -15.19 -9.16 9.94
C TRP A 383 -16.03 -8.02 10.51
N LEU A 384 -17.26 -8.28 10.98
CA LEU A 384 -18.11 -7.28 11.63
C LEU A 384 -17.47 -6.75 12.93
N LYS A 385 -16.88 -7.63 13.75
CA LYS A 385 -16.14 -7.21 14.95
C LYS A 385 -14.93 -6.33 14.62
N LEU A 386 -14.22 -6.61 13.52
CA LEU A 386 -13.09 -5.78 13.06
C LEU A 386 -13.55 -4.41 12.54
N ILE A 387 -14.69 -4.34 11.84
CA ILE A 387 -15.32 -3.07 11.44
C ILE A 387 -15.66 -2.25 12.69
N TRP A 388 -16.35 -2.85 13.66
CA TRP A 388 -16.65 -2.19 14.93
C TRP A 388 -15.38 -1.72 15.64
N ALA A 389 -14.35 -2.56 15.77
CA ALA A 389 -13.10 -2.19 16.40
C ALA A 389 -12.43 -1.00 15.70
N SER A 390 -12.49 -0.93 14.35
CA SER A 390 -11.88 0.16 13.59
C SER A 390 -12.48 1.53 13.88
N LEU A 391 -13.76 1.58 14.25
CA LEU A 391 -14.47 2.80 14.62
C LEU A 391 -14.27 3.19 16.08
N ASN A 392 -13.84 2.25 16.93
CA ASN A 392 -13.78 2.41 18.39
C ASN A 392 -12.34 2.31 18.94
N LEU A 393 -11.31 2.52 18.11
CA LEU A 393 -9.93 2.54 18.57
C LEU A 393 -9.65 3.75 19.47
N GLU A 394 -9.02 3.50 20.61
CA GLU A 394 -8.62 4.49 21.61
C GLU A 394 -7.10 4.49 21.81
N ARG A 395 -6.60 5.44 22.61
CA ARG A 395 -5.16 5.55 22.88
C ARG A 395 -4.59 4.32 23.57
N ASN A 396 -5.36 3.70 24.48
CA ASN A 396 -4.95 2.51 25.23
C ASN A 396 -4.80 1.25 24.36
N ASP A 397 -5.37 1.25 23.15
CA ASP A 397 -5.29 0.12 22.22
C ASP A 397 -3.95 0.08 21.43
N LEU A 398 -3.15 1.15 21.53
CA LEU A 398 -1.89 1.24 20.81
C LEU A 398 -0.82 0.34 21.46
N LEU A 399 -0.31 -0.63 20.70
CA LEU A 399 0.80 -1.50 21.12
C LEU A 399 2.09 -0.72 21.46
N SER A 400 2.25 0.49 20.92
CA SER A 400 3.37 1.39 21.20
C SER A 400 3.05 2.81 20.69
N GLU A 401 3.13 3.81 21.57
CA GLU A 401 2.98 5.24 21.20
C GLU A 401 4.12 5.76 20.30
N ILE A 402 5.19 4.99 20.15
CA ILE A 402 6.46 5.46 19.55
C ILE A 402 6.36 5.55 18.02
N HIS A 403 5.49 4.77 17.38
CA HIS A 403 5.55 4.55 15.93
C HIS A 403 4.69 5.51 15.11
N TYR A 404 3.39 5.62 15.41
CA TYR A 404 2.44 6.48 14.70
C TYR A 404 1.38 7.03 15.67
N PRO A 405 0.87 8.26 15.44
CA PRO A 405 -0.17 8.86 16.28
C PRO A 405 -1.52 8.15 16.11
N LEU A 406 -2.38 8.26 17.13
CA LEU A 406 -3.69 7.60 17.17
C LEU A 406 -4.57 7.91 15.95
N SER A 407 -4.70 9.18 15.59
CA SER A 407 -5.52 9.62 14.46
C SER A 407 -5.09 9.00 13.12
N MET A 408 -3.78 8.83 12.91
CA MET A 408 -3.24 8.12 11.75
C MET A 408 -3.62 6.63 11.76
N VAL A 409 -3.52 5.98 12.93
CA VAL A 409 -3.87 4.56 13.11
C VAL A 409 -5.37 4.33 12.88
N GLN A 410 -6.22 5.21 13.42
CA GLN A 410 -7.67 5.19 13.20
C GLN A 410 -8.01 5.36 11.71
N ALA A 411 -7.44 6.35 11.03
CA ALA A 411 -7.66 6.57 9.61
C ALA A 411 -7.23 5.35 8.76
N LEU A 412 -6.09 4.73 9.07
CA LEU A 412 -5.65 3.49 8.40
C LEU A 412 -6.61 2.32 8.62
N ALA A 413 -7.06 2.14 9.86
CA ALA A 413 -7.97 1.06 10.22
C ALA A 413 -9.29 1.20 9.46
N VAL A 414 -9.89 2.40 9.47
CA VAL A 414 -11.17 2.70 8.82
C VAL A 414 -11.07 2.59 7.30
N ILE A 415 -10.00 3.11 6.67
CA ILE A 415 -9.82 2.95 5.22
C ILE A 415 -9.66 1.46 4.86
N TRP A 416 -8.94 0.70 5.67
CA TRP A 416 -8.74 -0.73 5.40
C TRP A 416 -10.04 -1.53 5.49
N THR A 417 -10.90 -1.25 6.47
CA THR A 417 -12.18 -1.95 6.67
C THR A 417 -13.29 -1.47 5.73
N HIS A 418 -13.37 -0.18 5.41
CA HIS A 418 -14.50 0.40 4.67
C HIS A 418 -14.25 0.66 3.18
N ALA A 419 -13.00 0.79 2.70
CA ALA A 419 -12.73 1.18 1.31
C ALA A 419 -12.33 0.03 0.38
N GLY A 420 -12.08 -1.18 0.89
CA GLY A 420 -11.72 -2.35 0.08
C GLY A 420 -10.47 -2.15 -0.80
N LEU A 421 -9.55 -1.30 -0.38
CA LEU A 421 -8.34 -0.95 -1.15
C LEU A 421 -7.22 -1.98 -0.95
N ARG A 422 -6.36 -2.15 -1.96
CA ARG A 422 -5.12 -2.92 -1.79
C ARG A 422 -4.18 -2.17 -0.85
N SER A 423 -3.38 -2.89 -0.07
CA SER A 423 -2.39 -2.26 0.82
C SER A 423 -1.51 -1.22 0.11
N ASN A 424 -1.01 -1.50 -1.10
CA ASN A 424 -0.22 -0.53 -1.86
C ASN A 424 -1.02 0.67 -2.41
N GLU A 425 -2.33 0.54 -2.58
CA GLU A 425 -3.22 1.67 -2.94
C GLU A 425 -3.38 2.59 -1.72
N ILE A 426 -3.73 2.03 -0.55
CA ILE A 426 -3.85 2.76 0.73
C ILE A 426 -2.58 3.57 1.00
N MET A 427 -1.41 2.92 0.89
CA MET A 427 -0.12 3.57 1.15
C MET A 427 0.27 4.64 0.15
N ARG A 428 -0.43 4.77 -0.98
CA ARG A 428 -0.13 5.72 -2.05
C ARG A 428 -1.22 6.78 -2.24
N LEU A 429 -2.24 6.79 -1.40
CA LEU A 429 -3.24 7.86 -1.38
C LEU A 429 -2.56 9.20 -1.17
N ASP A 430 -2.95 10.19 -1.97
CA ASP A 430 -2.56 11.59 -1.76
C ASP A 430 -3.31 12.18 -0.55
N LYS A 431 -2.76 13.21 0.10
CA LYS A 431 -3.41 13.87 1.24
C LYS A 431 -4.75 14.49 0.87
N GLU A 432 -4.93 14.91 -0.39
CA GLU A 432 -6.18 15.50 -0.90
C GLU A 432 -7.10 14.45 -1.54
N CYS A 433 -6.90 13.15 -1.29
CA CYS A 433 -7.61 12.10 -2.01
C CYS A 433 -9.10 11.97 -1.65
N ALA A 434 -9.62 12.68 -0.66
CA ALA A 434 -10.95 12.44 -0.11
C ALA A 434 -11.84 13.67 -0.25
N HIS A 435 -12.96 13.51 -0.94
CA HIS A 435 -13.89 14.59 -1.29
C HIS A 435 -15.29 14.28 -0.78
N LEU A 436 -16.01 15.31 -0.35
CA LEU A 436 -17.41 15.17 0.00
C LEU A 436 -18.24 15.01 -1.29
N GLN A 437 -19.30 14.20 -1.24
CA GLN A 437 -20.30 14.22 -2.30
C GLN A 437 -20.99 15.59 -2.33
N THR A 438 -20.84 16.35 -3.41
CA THR A 438 -21.40 17.72 -3.52
C THR A 438 -22.83 17.75 -4.05
N ASN A 439 -23.21 16.76 -4.85
CA ASN A 439 -24.50 16.74 -5.55
C ASN A 439 -25.35 15.58 -5.04
N ASP A 440 -26.66 15.77 -5.05
CA ASP A 440 -27.62 14.70 -4.79
C ASP A 440 -27.46 13.57 -5.83
N VAL A 441 -27.58 12.34 -5.37
CA VAL A 441 -27.59 11.15 -6.25
C VAL A 441 -29.03 10.68 -6.38
N VAL A 442 -29.55 10.75 -7.60
CA VAL A 442 -30.88 10.25 -7.96
C VAL A 442 -30.73 8.79 -8.39
N HIS A 443 -31.46 7.90 -7.71
CA HIS A 443 -31.50 6.47 -8.01
C HIS A 443 -32.48 6.17 -9.15
N GLU A 444 -32.36 4.98 -9.76
CA GLU A 444 -33.27 4.55 -10.85
C GLU A 444 -34.74 4.44 -10.40
N ASP A 445 -34.97 4.22 -9.10
CA ASP A 445 -36.30 4.17 -8.48
C ASP A 445 -36.85 5.56 -8.09
N GLY A 446 -36.12 6.63 -8.40
CA GLY A 446 -36.49 8.02 -8.08
C GLY A 446 -36.16 8.45 -6.65
N THR A 447 -35.60 7.58 -5.80
CA THR A 447 -35.13 7.98 -4.47
C THR A 447 -33.89 8.88 -4.59
N ILE A 448 -33.68 9.76 -3.59
CA ILE A 448 -32.58 10.72 -3.59
C ILE A 448 -31.68 10.47 -2.38
N THR A 449 -30.39 10.29 -2.63
CA THR A 449 -29.36 10.35 -1.58
C THR A 449 -28.78 11.76 -1.54
N PRO A 450 -28.98 12.49 -0.43
CA PRO A 450 -28.61 13.90 -0.35
C PRO A 450 -27.10 14.09 -0.39
N ALA A 451 -26.67 15.24 -0.89
CA ALA A 451 -25.29 15.69 -0.85
C ALA A 451 -24.70 15.57 0.57
N GLY A 452 -23.44 15.17 0.64
CA GLY A 452 -22.72 14.93 1.89
C GLY A 452 -22.91 13.56 2.54
N SER A 453 -23.76 12.69 1.98
CA SER A 453 -23.97 11.34 2.50
C SER A 453 -22.80 10.38 2.22
N LEU A 454 -22.02 10.64 1.17
CA LEU A 454 -20.91 9.81 0.71
C LEU A 454 -19.59 10.59 0.65
N CYS A 455 -18.50 9.83 0.64
CA CYS A 455 -17.16 10.32 0.36
C CYS A 455 -16.63 9.71 -0.95
N TYR A 456 -16.07 10.53 -1.82
CA TYR A 456 -15.37 10.09 -3.01
C TYR A 456 -13.87 10.04 -2.74
N LEU A 457 -13.25 8.87 -2.96
CA LEU A 457 -11.81 8.67 -2.82
C LEU A 457 -11.12 8.58 -4.19
N ASP A 458 -10.12 9.43 -4.40
CA ASP A 458 -9.22 9.37 -5.54
C ASP A 458 -8.17 8.27 -5.35
N ILE A 459 -8.34 7.16 -6.07
CA ILE A 459 -7.46 6.01 -5.97
C ILE A 459 -6.35 6.13 -7.01
N PRO A 460 -5.06 6.10 -6.60
CA PRO A 460 -3.95 6.20 -7.53
C PRO A 460 -3.86 4.95 -8.42
N ALA A 461 -3.24 5.12 -9.60
CA ALA A 461 -3.05 4.03 -10.56
C ALA A 461 -2.46 2.76 -9.90
N SER A 462 -3.06 1.61 -10.19
CA SER A 462 -2.66 0.30 -9.67
C SER A 462 -1.71 -0.43 -10.65
N LYS A 463 -1.54 -1.74 -10.52
CA LYS A 463 -0.71 -2.54 -11.45
C LYS A 463 -1.40 -2.66 -12.83
N THR A 464 -2.72 -2.67 -12.84
CA THR A 464 -3.54 -3.05 -14.00
C THR A 464 -4.69 -2.07 -14.25
N PHE A 465 -4.83 -1.03 -13.43
CA PHE A 465 -5.98 -0.12 -13.47
C PHE A 465 -5.51 1.33 -13.40
N LYS A 466 -6.12 2.19 -14.22
CA LYS A 466 -5.88 3.64 -14.24
C LYS A 466 -6.33 4.28 -12.92
N PRO A 467 -5.94 5.53 -12.61
CA PRO A 467 -6.54 6.26 -11.50
C PRO A 467 -8.06 6.31 -11.65
N PHE A 468 -8.79 6.19 -10.55
CA PHE A 468 -10.26 6.19 -10.56
C PHE A 468 -10.81 6.71 -9.24
N VAL A 469 -12.05 7.20 -9.28
CA VAL A 469 -12.78 7.69 -8.12
C VAL A 469 -13.63 6.57 -7.54
N LYS A 470 -13.59 6.40 -6.22
CA LYS A 470 -14.33 5.36 -5.50
C LYS A 470 -15.30 5.98 -4.50
N PRO A 471 -16.62 5.70 -4.58
CA PRO A 471 -17.55 6.05 -3.51
C PRO A 471 -17.35 5.14 -2.29
N VAL A 472 -17.28 5.74 -1.11
CA VAL A 472 -17.19 5.06 0.19
C VAL A 472 -18.07 5.78 1.22
N ALA A 473 -18.28 5.14 2.38
CA ALA A 473 -19.01 5.74 3.49
C ALA A 473 -18.38 7.06 3.97
N ILE A 474 -19.21 8.05 4.30
CA ILE A 474 -18.77 9.37 4.78
C ILE A 474 -17.87 9.30 6.01
N THR A 475 -18.05 8.28 6.86
CA THR A 475 -17.19 8.00 8.02
C THR A 475 -15.72 7.96 7.65
N VAL A 476 -15.36 7.49 6.45
CA VAL A 476 -13.96 7.47 6.00
C VAL A 476 -13.37 8.89 5.95
N LYS A 477 -14.12 9.88 5.45
CA LYS A 477 -13.69 11.27 5.39
C LYS A 477 -13.44 11.84 6.78
N LYS A 478 -14.33 11.57 7.74
CA LYS A 478 -14.19 12.01 9.15
C LYS A 478 -12.83 11.62 9.75
N TYR A 479 -12.41 10.36 9.60
CA TYR A 479 -11.14 9.91 10.15
C TYR A 479 -9.93 10.40 9.33
N ILE A 480 -10.08 10.55 8.02
CA ILE A 480 -9.05 11.19 7.17
C ILE A 480 -8.82 12.62 7.64
N ASP A 481 -9.88 13.40 7.89
CA ASP A 481 -9.78 14.79 8.32
C ASP A 481 -9.17 14.94 9.72
N ALA A 482 -9.56 14.06 10.64
CA ALA A 482 -8.94 14.00 11.96
C ALA A 482 -7.42 13.75 11.86
N TRP A 483 -7.00 12.84 10.98
CA TRP A 483 -5.58 12.63 10.72
C TRP A 483 -4.93 13.83 10.03
N LEU A 484 -5.55 14.43 9.00
CA LEU A 484 -4.98 15.58 8.30
C LEU A 484 -4.77 16.78 9.23
N LYS A 485 -5.63 16.96 10.24
CA LYS A 485 -5.48 17.99 11.28
C LYS A 485 -4.24 17.76 12.14
N ASP A 486 -3.96 16.51 12.51
CA ASP A 486 -2.81 16.13 13.35
C ASP A 486 -1.52 15.90 12.55
N ARG A 487 -1.64 15.72 11.22
CA ARG A 487 -0.52 15.41 10.33
C ARG A 487 0.46 16.59 10.33
N PRO A 488 1.75 16.37 10.61
CA PRO A 488 2.73 17.45 10.58
C PRO A 488 2.76 18.17 9.23
N ILE A 489 2.85 19.50 9.25
CA ILE A 489 2.77 20.34 8.05
C ILE A 489 3.99 20.12 7.14
N ASN A 490 5.19 20.00 7.73
CA ASN A 490 6.46 19.95 7.02
C ASN A 490 6.80 18.56 6.44
N GLN A 491 5.87 17.96 5.71
CA GLN A 491 6.05 16.66 5.07
C GLN A 491 6.35 16.86 3.58
N ALA A 492 7.62 16.83 3.18
CA ALA A 492 8.02 16.98 1.78
C ALA A 492 7.39 15.89 0.89
N ALA A 493 6.94 16.29 -0.30
CA ALA A 493 6.36 15.36 -1.27
C ALA A 493 7.38 14.30 -1.69
N LEU A 494 6.94 13.04 -1.75
CA LEU A 494 7.80 11.89 -2.03
C LEU A 494 7.56 11.39 -3.45
N PHE A 495 8.62 10.90 -4.10
CA PHE A 495 8.52 10.33 -5.44
C PHE A 495 7.69 9.03 -5.43
N ASP A 496 6.66 8.98 -6.25
CA ASP A 496 5.89 7.77 -6.52
C ASP A 496 6.47 7.03 -7.73
N GLU A 497 7.12 5.90 -7.46
CA GLU A 497 7.73 5.04 -8.49
C GLU A 497 6.74 4.52 -9.54
N ARG A 498 5.42 4.58 -9.28
CA ARG A 498 4.40 4.15 -10.24
C ARG A 498 4.02 5.22 -11.23
N THR A 499 3.92 6.47 -10.79
CA THR A 499 3.42 7.60 -11.60
C THR A 499 4.56 8.51 -12.06
N GLY A 500 5.75 8.40 -11.46
CA GLY A 500 6.88 9.29 -11.72
C GLY A 500 6.70 10.69 -11.14
N ARG A 501 5.64 10.93 -10.35
CA ARG A 501 5.30 12.25 -9.80
C ARG A 501 5.70 12.35 -8.33
N LYS A 502 5.92 13.57 -7.85
CA LYS A 502 6.01 13.86 -6.41
C LYS A 502 4.60 13.91 -5.84
N VAL A 503 4.33 13.12 -4.80
CA VAL A 503 3.01 12.97 -4.17
C VAL A 503 3.15 13.30 -2.69
N SER A 504 2.22 14.11 -2.17
CA SER A 504 2.14 14.38 -0.74
C SER A 504 1.23 13.33 -0.11
N TYR A 505 1.80 12.17 0.21
CA TYR A 505 0.99 11.04 0.68
C TYR A 505 0.18 11.37 1.94
N LEU A 506 -1.05 10.87 1.97
CA LEU A 506 -1.95 10.90 3.13
C LEU A 506 -1.24 10.29 4.34
N PHE A 507 -0.71 9.07 4.18
CA PHE A 507 0.01 8.34 5.23
C PHE A 507 1.51 8.57 5.15
N GLN A 508 1.91 9.80 5.49
CA GLN A 508 3.29 10.22 5.64
C GLN A 508 3.52 10.79 7.04
N PHE A 509 4.55 10.29 7.72
CA PHE A 509 4.93 10.73 9.05
C PHE A 509 6.45 10.72 9.19
N ARG A 510 7.04 11.72 9.84
CA ARG A 510 8.50 11.85 10.01
C ARG A 510 9.29 11.87 8.69
N GLY A 511 8.74 12.54 7.66
CA GLY A 511 9.34 12.64 6.34
C GLY A 511 9.36 11.33 5.55
N LYS A 512 8.63 10.31 6.00
CA LYS A 512 8.64 8.97 5.42
C LYS A 512 7.21 8.49 5.15
N ARG A 513 7.04 7.81 4.03
CA ARG A 513 5.85 7.01 3.78
C ARG A 513 5.76 5.90 4.83
N ILE A 514 4.54 5.56 5.20
CA ILE A 514 4.27 4.45 6.12
C ILE A 514 4.91 3.13 5.63
N GLY A 515 5.28 2.27 6.58
CA GLY A 515 5.92 0.98 6.28
C GLY A 515 4.98 -0.04 5.62
N SER A 516 5.50 -0.83 4.67
CA SER A 516 4.71 -1.83 3.90
C SER A 516 4.09 -2.94 4.74
N GLY A 517 4.70 -3.26 5.88
CA GLY A 517 4.20 -4.27 6.81
C GLY A 517 3.17 -3.75 7.81
N VAL A 518 2.89 -2.44 7.87
CA VAL A 518 2.15 -1.83 8.99
C VAL A 518 0.73 -2.40 9.14
N ILE A 519 0.02 -2.66 8.03
CA ILE A 519 -1.36 -3.14 8.10
C ILE A 519 -1.38 -4.54 8.71
N ASN A 520 -0.53 -5.44 8.20
CA ASN A 520 -0.50 -6.84 8.65
C ASN A 520 0.21 -7.04 10.00
N GLY A 521 1.21 -6.21 10.30
CA GLY A 521 2.07 -6.34 11.48
C GLY A 521 1.67 -5.45 12.66
N THR A 522 0.78 -4.48 12.46
CA THR A 522 0.39 -3.51 13.50
C THR A 522 -1.12 -3.27 13.52
N ILE A 523 -1.72 -2.80 12.42
CA ILE A 523 -3.14 -2.42 12.40
C ILE A 523 -4.06 -3.62 12.65
N ILE A 524 -3.88 -4.72 11.91
CA ILE A 524 -4.68 -5.94 12.08
C ILE A 524 -4.54 -6.49 13.51
N PRO A 525 -3.32 -6.64 14.07
CA PRO A 525 -3.17 -7.04 15.47
C PRO A 525 -3.88 -6.16 16.49
N ILE A 526 -3.80 -4.82 16.34
CA ILE A 526 -4.51 -3.88 17.22
C ILE A 526 -6.02 -4.10 17.12
N LEU A 527 -6.56 -4.22 15.91
CA LEU A 527 -7.99 -4.45 15.70
C LEU A 527 -8.46 -5.79 16.24
N CYS A 528 -7.68 -6.86 16.05
CA CYS A 528 -7.98 -8.18 16.62
C CYS A 528 -8.02 -8.13 18.16
N ALA A 529 -7.05 -7.46 18.78
CA ALA A 529 -7.00 -7.29 20.24
C ALA A 529 -8.23 -6.51 20.74
N LYS A 530 -8.56 -5.37 20.12
CA LYS A 530 -9.73 -4.56 20.49
C LYS A 530 -11.05 -5.31 20.30
N ALA A 531 -11.16 -6.09 19.24
CA ALA A 531 -12.34 -6.89 18.93
C ALA A 531 -12.48 -8.17 19.78
N GLY A 532 -11.45 -8.54 20.56
CA GLY A 532 -11.41 -9.82 21.28
C GLY A 532 -11.45 -11.03 20.34
N VAL A 533 -10.78 -10.95 19.18
CA VAL A 533 -10.71 -12.04 18.19
C VAL A 533 -9.27 -12.47 17.92
N PRO A 534 -9.03 -13.74 17.59
CA PRO A 534 -7.69 -14.23 17.24
C PRO A 534 -7.15 -13.59 15.94
N LEU A 535 -5.82 -13.69 15.75
CA LEU A 535 -5.13 -13.24 14.52
C LEU A 535 -5.39 -14.17 13.32
N GLU A 536 -6.01 -15.32 13.56
CA GLU A 536 -6.36 -16.33 12.57
C GLU A 536 -7.82 -16.72 12.76
N ASP A 537 -8.56 -16.93 11.67
CA ASP A 537 -9.94 -17.42 11.68
C ASP A 537 -10.02 -18.83 11.08
N SER A 538 -11.21 -19.33 10.77
CA SER A 538 -11.39 -20.68 10.21
C SER A 538 -10.64 -20.92 8.88
N ARG A 539 -10.21 -19.85 8.21
CA ARG A 539 -9.49 -19.89 6.91
C ARG A 539 -8.04 -19.42 7.02
N GLY A 540 -7.52 -19.35 8.25
CA GLY A 540 -6.13 -19.08 8.59
C GLY A 540 -5.87 -17.62 8.97
N ARG A 541 -4.62 -17.18 8.84
CA ARG A 541 -4.21 -15.83 9.27
C ARG A 541 -4.97 -14.70 8.58
N ILE A 542 -5.40 -13.71 9.35
CA ILE A 542 -6.04 -12.49 8.85
C ILE A 542 -4.97 -11.60 8.21
N THR A 543 -5.24 -11.11 7.00
CA THR A 543 -4.31 -10.26 6.24
C THR A 543 -5.05 -9.15 5.51
N SER A 544 -4.32 -8.10 5.12
CA SER A 544 -4.86 -6.96 4.40
C SER A 544 -5.60 -7.36 3.11
N HIS A 545 -5.06 -8.34 2.37
CA HIS A 545 -5.69 -8.85 1.16
C HIS A 545 -7.00 -9.61 1.45
N ARG A 546 -7.08 -10.34 2.57
CA ARG A 546 -8.32 -11.00 2.99
C ARG A 546 -9.37 -9.99 3.42
N GLY A 547 -9.00 -8.91 4.11
CA GLY A 547 -9.91 -7.82 4.44
C GLY A 547 -10.52 -7.16 3.20
N ARG A 548 -9.70 -6.87 2.18
CA ARG A 548 -10.21 -6.43 0.87
C ARG A 548 -11.19 -7.42 0.27
N ALA A 549 -10.87 -8.71 0.29
CA ALA A 549 -11.75 -9.75 -0.24
C ALA A 549 -13.09 -9.77 0.50
N SER A 550 -13.09 -9.65 1.82
CA SER A 550 -14.30 -9.54 2.65
C SER A 550 -15.13 -8.32 2.30
N ALA A 551 -14.51 -7.13 2.19
CA ALA A 551 -15.23 -5.91 1.82
C ALA A 551 -15.95 -6.03 0.46
N VAL A 552 -15.24 -6.53 -0.56
CA VAL A 552 -15.82 -6.74 -1.91
C VAL A 552 -16.93 -7.79 -1.88
N THR A 553 -16.73 -8.89 -1.16
CA THR A 553 -17.72 -9.98 -1.07
C THR A 553 -18.97 -9.55 -0.29
N ALA A 554 -18.81 -8.72 0.75
CA ALA A 554 -19.92 -8.15 1.50
C ALA A 554 -20.80 -7.29 0.59
N LEU A 555 -20.20 -6.39 -0.21
CA LEU A 555 -20.94 -5.58 -1.19
C LEU A 555 -21.63 -6.45 -2.26
N ALA A 556 -20.96 -7.50 -2.75
CA ALA A 556 -21.54 -8.42 -3.72
C ALA A 556 -22.71 -9.26 -3.19
N SER A 557 -22.81 -9.41 -1.87
CA SER A 557 -23.82 -10.24 -1.22
C SER A 557 -25.11 -9.48 -0.91
N VAL A 558 -25.12 -8.15 -1.01
CA VAL A 558 -26.30 -7.31 -0.73
C VAL A 558 -27.42 -7.63 -1.76
N PRO A 559 -28.65 -7.94 -1.31
CA PRO A 559 -29.81 -8.04 -2.20
C PRO A 559 -30.04 -6.71 -2.92
N GLN A 560 -30.23 -6.72 -4.24
CA GLN A 560 -30.34 -5.50 -5.06
C GLN A 560 -29.13 -4.54 -4.92
N GLY A 561 -27.96 -5.05 -4.52
CA GLY A 561 -26.71 -4.30 -4.49
C GLY A 561 -26.06 -4.14 -5.86
N MET A 562 -24.79 -3.76 -5.87
CA MET A 562 -24.02 -3.50 -7.09
C MET A 562 -23.99 -4.70 -8.05
N SER A 563 -24.18 -4.42 -9.34
CA SER A 563 -23.96 -5.34 -10.45
C SER A 563 -22.48 -5.76 -10.56
N LEU A 564 -22.20 -6.80 -11.36
CA LEU A 564 -20.83 -7.26 -11.62
C LEU A 564 -19.93 -6.14 -12.18
N ILE A 565 -20.46 -5.30 -13.07
CA ILE A 565 -19.70 -4.21 -13.71
C ILE A 565 -19.40 -3.12 -12.68
N GLU A 566 -20.38 -2.72 -11.87
CA GLU A 566 -20.19 -1.73 -10.81
C GLU A 566 -19.19 -2.23 -9.75
N LEU A 567 -19.30 -3.48 -9.32
CA LEU A 567 -18.33 -4.10 -8.41
C LEU A 567 -16.94 -4.16 -9.02
N MET A 568 -16.82 -4.40 -10.33
CA MET A 568 -15.56 -4.39 -11.06
C MET A 568 -14.92 -2.99 -11.04
N GLN A 569 -15.70 -1.94 -11.31
CA GLN A 569 -15.26 -0.55 -11.24
C GLN A 569 -14.88 -0.15 -9.82
N TRP A 570 -15.75 -0.43 -8.84
CA TRP A 570 -15.50 -0.15 -7.42
C TRP A 570 -14.26 -0.88 -6.92
N SER A 571 -14.03 -2.13 -7.33
CA SER A 571 -12.84 -2.88 -6.95
C SER A 571 -11.57 -2.44 -7.70
N GLY A 572 -11.67 -1.71 -8.82
CA GLY A 572 -10.54 -1.42 -9.68
C GLY A 572 -9.94 -2.68 -10.31
N HIS A 573 -10.81 -3.54 -10.86
CA HIS A 573 -10.44 -4.74 -11.61
C HIS A 573 -10.52 -4.45 -13.11
N SER A 574 -9.50 -4.84 -13.87
CA SER A 574 -9.46 -4.62 -15.33
C SER A 574 -10.19 -5.72 -16.12
N SER A 575 -10.67 -6.77 -15.45
CA SER A 575 -11.33 -7.91 -16.09
C SER A 575 -12.45 -8.42 -15.19
N PRO A 576 -13.64 -8.71 -15.74
CA PRO A 576 -14.75 -9.28 -14.98
C PRO A 576 -14.39 -10.60 -14.29
N ASN A 577 -13.53 -11.41 -14.91
CA ASN A 577 -13.09 -12.69 -14.37
C ASN A 577 -12.40 -12.55 -13.00
N SER A 578 -11.70 -11.44 -12.78
CA SER A 578 -11.09 -11.16 -11.47
C SER A 578 -12.14 -10.85 -10.40
N THR A 579 -13.28 -10.26 -10.77
CA THR A 579 -14.37 -9.93 -9.85
C THR A 579 -15.27 -11.13 -9.58
N LEU A 580 -15.48 -12.01 -10.56
CA LEU A 580 -16.29 -13.22 -10.42
C LEU A 580 -15.85 -14.11 -9.25
N HIS A 581 -14.55 -14.15 -8.93
CA HIS A 581 -14.05 -14.90 -7.78
C HIS A 581 -14.65 -14.46 -6.42
N TYR A 582 -15.13 -13.22 -6.30
CA TYR A 582 -15.72 -12.67 -5.08
C TYR A 582 -17.24 -12.85 -5.01
N ILE A 583 -17.88 -13.24 -6.12
CA ILE A 583 -19.32 -13.43 -6.18
C ILE A 583 -19.64 -14.89 -5.89
N ARG A 584 -20.34 -15.15 -4.79
CA ARG A 584 -20.91 -16.46 -4.49
C ARG A 584 -22.42 -16.40 -4.73
N VAL A 585 -22.86 -17.01 -5.83
CA VAL A 585 -24.29 -17.13 -6.10
C VAL A 585 -24.85 -18.21 -5.17
N ARG A 586 -25.67 -17.79 -4.19
CA ARG A 586 -26.40 -18.73 -3.34
C ARG A 586 -27.47 -19.43 -4.20
N PRO A 587 -27.69 -20.75 -4.09
CA PRO A 587 -28.73 -21.44 -4.85
C PRO A 587 -30.12 -20.81 -4.68
N THR A 588 -30.45 -20.32 -3.48
CA THR A 588 -31.70 -19.62 -3.20
C THR A 588 -31.82 -18.28 -3.93
N LYS A 589 -30.72 -17.51 -4.05
CA LYS A 589 -30.69 -16.27 -4.82
C LYS A 589 -30.81 -16.54 -6.32
N LEU A 590 -30.18 -17.61 -6.80
CA LEU A 590 -30.33 -18.06 -8.20
C LEU A 590 -31.78 -18.44 -8.48
N ALA A 591 -32.40 -19.25 -7.60
CA ALA A 591 -33.80 -19.64 -7.72
C ALA A 591 -34.74 -18.42 -7.71
N ALA A 592 -34.56 -17.47 -6.78
CA ALA A 592 -35.37 -16.26 -6.72
C ALA A 592 -35.17 -15.37 -7.97
N SER A 593 -33.94 -15.26 -8.47
CA SER A 593 -33.65 -14.50 -9.70
C SER A 593 -34.24 -15.18 -10.93
N PHE A 594 -34.19 -16.52 -10.98
CA PHE A 594 -34.83 -17.33 -12.00
C PHE A 594 -36.34 -17.13 -11.96
N ILE A 595 -37.00 -17.30 -10.81
CA ILE A 595 -38.44 -17.07 -10.65
C ILE A 595 -38.83 -15.67 -11.11
N LYS A 596 -38.06 -14.63 -10.73
CA LYS A 596 -38.30 -13.25 -11.18
C LYS A 596 -38.16 -13.10 -12.70
N ALA A 597 -37.18 -13.75 -13.33
CA ALA A 597 -37.03 -13.73 -14.79
C ALA A 597 -38.13 -14.54 -15.48
N ASP A 598 -38.55 -15.64 -14.86
CA ASP A 598 -39.60 -16.56 -15.29
C ASP A 598 -41.02 -15.98 -15.09
N GLN A 599 -41.17 -14.84 -14.41
CA GLN A 599 -42.44 -14.11 -14.34
C GLN A 599 -42.98 -13.77 -15.73
N MET A 600 -42.13 -13.56 -16.74
CA MET A 600 -42.59 -13.34 -18.12
C MET A 600 -43.17 -14.61 -18.78
N ALA A 601 -42.71 -15.80 -18.39
CA ALA A 601 -43.26 -17.07 -18.86
C ALA A 601 -44.64 -17.36 -18.21
N ASN A 602 -44.90 -16.78 -17.03
CA ASN A 602 -46.13 -16.99 -16.27
C ASN A 602 -47.21 -15.91 -16.49
N MET A 603 -47.01 -14.92 -17.38
CA MET A 603 -48.03 -13.91 -17.67
C MET A 603 -49.16 -14.40 -18.59
N VAL A 604 -48.95 -15.50 -19.33
CA VAL A 604 -49.92 -16.09 -20.25
C VAL A 604 -49.75 -17.60 -20.22
N SER A 605 -50.81 -18.34 -19.85
CA SER A 605 -50.79 -19.79 -19.93
C SER A 605 -50.81 -20.26 -21.38
N ILE A 606 -49.84 -21.09 -21.76
CA ILE A 606 -49.80 -21.73 -23.07
C ILE A 606 -50.59 -23.03 -22.98
N LEU A 607 -51.61 -23.18 -23.83
CA LEU A 607 -52.35 -24.41 -24.05
C LEU A 607 -51.82 -25.08 -25.31
N ILE A 608 -51.61 -26.39 -25.25
CA ILE A 608 -51.17 -27.20 -26.38
C ILE A 608 -52.27 -28.21 -26.69
N ASP A 609 -52.80 -28.18 -27.90
CA ASP A 609 -53.74 -29.18 -28.39
C ASP A 609 -52.96 -30.40 -28.90
N HIS A 610 -52.88 -31.42 -28.06
CA HIS A 610 -52.14 -32.64 -28.36
C HIS A 610 -52.83 -33.51 -29.42
N ASP A 611 -54.13 -33.34 -29.67
CA ASP A 611 -54.86 -34.15 -30.64
C ASP A 611 -54.60 -33.69 -32.07
N VAL A 612 -54.38 -32.37 -32.27
CA VAL A 612 -53.93 -31.80 -33.55
C VAL A 612 -52.54 -32.33 -33.92
N ILE A 613 -51.64 -32.39 -32.93
CA ILE A 613 -50.29 -32.96 -33.10
C ILE A 613 -50.37 -34.45 -33.45
N ALA A 614 -51.21 -35.21 -32.76
CA ALA A 614 -51.37 -36.65 -33.00
C ALA A 614 -51.99 -36.96 -34.37
N ARG A 615 -52.81 -36.06 -34.93
CA ARG A 615 -53.46 -36.19 -36.23
C ARG A 615 -52.65 -35.64 -37.41
N HIS A 616 -51.48 -35.03 -37.16
CA HIS A 616 -50.63 -34.40 -38.19
C HIS A 616 -51.40 -33.38 -39.07
N SER A 617 -52.28 -32.59 -38.47
CA SER A 617 -52.99 -31.51 -39.18
C SER A 617 -52.15 -30.24 -39.22
N ASP A 618 -52.33 -29.40 -40.25
CA ASP A 618 -51.69 -28.07 -40.39
C ASP A 618 -52.37 -26.99 -39.53
N GLU A 619 -53.29 -27.39 -38.64
CA GLU A 619 -53.97 -26.51 -37.71
C GLU A 619 -53.04 -26.01 -36.58
N PRO A 620 -53.24 -24.78 -36.06
CA PRO A 620 -52.47 -24.28 -34.95
C PRO A 620 -52.69 -25.14 -33.70
N TYR A 621 -51.61 -25.67 -33.12
CA TYR A 621 -51.65 -26.54 -31.95
C TYR A 621 -51.22 -25.84 -30.65
N THR A 622 -50.74 -24.59 -30.73
CA THR A 622 -50.27 -23.81 -29.58
C THR A 622 -51.11 -22.55 -29.43
N PHE A 623 -51.70 -22.35 -28.24
CA PHE A 623 -52.59 -21.24 -27.95
C PHE A 623 -52.15 -20.50 -26.69
N TYR A 624 -52.08 -19.17 -26.78
CA TYR A 624 -51.76 -18.27 -25.68
C TYR A 624 -53.06 -17.74 -25.06
N ASP A 625 -53.35 -18.04 -23.79
CA ASP A 625 -54.57 -17.58 -23.11
C ASP A 625 -54.48 -16.11 -22.69
N LEU A 626 -55.29 -15.25 -23.30
CA LEU A 626 -55.37 -13.81 -23.04
C LEU A 626 -56.51 -13.44 -22.07
N GLY A 627 -57.14 -14.42 -21.40
CA GLY A 627 -58.31 -14.23 -20.54
C GLY A 627 -59.61 -14.47 -21.32
N ASP A 628 -60.05 -13.50 -22.11
CA ASP A 628 -61.32 -13.55 -22.89
C ASP A 628 -61.16 -14.16 -24.29
N SER A 629 -59.93 -14.46 -24.69
CA SER A 629 -59.60 -15.00 -26.02
C SER A 629 -58.28 -15.78 -25.99
N TYR A 630 -58.04 -16.57 -27.03
CA TYR A 630 -56.78 -17.26 -27.28
C TYR A 630 -56.04 -16.62 -28.46
N CYS A 631 -54.72 -16.52 -28.38
CA CYS A 631 -53.88 -16.14 -29.51
C CYS A 631 -53.17 -17.37 -30.08
N SER A 632 -53.35 -17.62 -31.38
CA SER A 632 -52.70 -18.72 -32.12
C SER A 632 -51.36 -18.32 -32.76
N ASN A 633 -50.93 -17.05 -32.63
CA ASN A 633 -49.65 -16.59 -33.17
C ASN A 633 -48.48 -17.23 -32.39
N PRO A 634 -47.62 -18.05 -33.04
CA PRO A 634 -46.48 -18.70 -32.37
C PRO A 634 -45.41 -17.71 -31.88
N PHE A 635 -45.45 -16.47 -32.35
CA PHE A 635 -44.50 -15.41 -31.98
C PHE A 635 -45.15 -14.31 -31.12
N TRP A 636 -46.22 -14.63 -30.37
CA TRP A 636 -46.97 -13.66 -29.55
C TRP A 636 -46.08 -12.80 -28.64
N SER A 637 -45.03 -13.38 -28.03
CA SER A 637 -44.08 -12.68 -27.14
C SER A 637 -43.36 -11.50 -27.81
N SER A 638 -43.15 -11.59 -29.13
CA SER A 638 -42.52 -10.57 -29.96
C SER A 638 -43.50 -9.74 -30.79
N CYS A 639 -44.81 -10.00 -30.68
CA CYS A 639 -45.83 -9.30 -31.45
C CYS A 639 -45.91 -7.81 -31.04
N PRO A 640 -45.81 -6.86 -32.00
CA PRO A 640 -45.94 -5.43 -31.71
C PRO A 640 -47.37 -5.01 -31.34
N HIS A 641 -48.37 -5.81 -31.70
CA HIS A 641 -49.80 -5.55 -31.45
C HIS A 641 -50.38 -6.35 -30.28
N ARG A 642 -49.54 -6.94 -29.41
CA ARG A 642 -49.96 -7.87 -28.33
C ARG A 642 -50.89 -7.28 -27.26
N MET A 643 -51.14 -5.97 -27.30
CA MET A 643 -52.09 -5.25 -26.43
C MET A 643 -53.41 -4.88 -27.13
N ALA A 644 -53.57 -5.22 -28.42
CA ALA A 644 -54.72 -4.84 -29.25
C ALA A 644 -55.21 -6.03 -30.11
N CYS A 645 -55.38 -7.20 -29.49
CA CYS A 645 -55.67 -8.45 -30.19
C CYS A 645 -57.09 -8.57 -30.78
N ALA A 646 -58.05 -7.74 -30.35
CA ALA A 646 -59.46 -7.85 -30.73
C ALA A 646 -59.69 -7.88 -32.26
N GLY A 647 -58.92 -7.10 -33.03
CA GLY A 647 -59.00 -7.07 -34.49
C GLY A 647 -57.98 -7.95 -35.23
N CYS A 648 -57.21 -8.79 -34.51
CA CYS A 648 -56.15 -9.60 -35.10
C CYS A 648 -56.69 -10.94 -35.63
N ASP A 649 -56.20 -11.39 -36.79
CA ASP A 649 -56.60 -12.67 -37.40
C ASP A 649 -56.25 -13.88 -36.52
N PHE A 650 -55.10 -13.83 -35.85
CA PHE A 650 -54.66 -14.88 -34.93
C PHE A 650 -55.45 -14.95 -33.61
N ASN A 651 -56.37 -14.01 -33.37
CA ASN A 651 -57.19 -13.98 -32.17
C ASN A 651 -58.45 -14.86 -32.31
N LEU A 652 -58.65 -15.74 -31.34
CA LEU A 652 -59.74 -16.71 -31.24
C LEU A 652 -60.56 -16.41 -29.97
N PRO A 653 -61.71 -15.75 -30.08
CA PRO A 653 -62.48 -15.32 -28.91
C PRO A 653 -63.17 -16.50 -28.20
N LYS A 654 -63.25 -16.45 -26.86
CA LYS A 654 -64.02 -17.41 -26.06
C LYS A 654 -65.49 -17.01 -26.02
N ALA A 655 -66.40 -17.97 -25.84
CA ALA A 655 -67.84 -17.69 -25.71
C ALA A 655 -68.17 -16.64 -24.62
N SER A 656 -67.38 -16.61 -23.54
CA SER A 656 -67.52 -15.63 -22.45
C SER A 656 -67.32 -14.17 -22.90
N ALA A 657 -66.58 -13.92 -23.96
CA ALA A 657 -66.29 -12.57 -24.46
C ALA A 657 -67.48 -11.90 -25.17
N ARG A 658 -68.53 -12.65 -25.52
CA ARG A 658 -69.64 -12.17 -26.37
C ARG A 658 -70.43 -11.04 -25.72
N ALA A 659 -70.77 -11.16 -24.44
CA ALA A 659 -71.53 -10.13 -23.73
C ALA A 659 -70.76 -8.81 -23.66
N GLN A 660 -69.48 -8.87 -23.28
CA GLN A 660 -68.62 -7.69 -23.17
C GLN A 660 -68.34 -7.03 -24.54
N ALA A 661 -68.19 -7.82 -25.59
CA ALA A 661 -68.02 -7.30 -26.95
C ALA A 661 -69.29 -6.57 -27.46
N LEU A 662 -70.48 -7.08 -27.15
CA LEU A 662 -71.76 -6.45 -27.48
C LEU A 662 -71.99 -5.16 -26.70
N GLU A 663 -71.68 -5.16 -25.39
CA GLU A 663 -71.74 -3.97 -24.55
C GLU A 663 -70.78 -2.88 -25.03
N SER A 664 -69.54 -3.26 -25.38
CA SER A 664 -68.54 -2.34 -25.92
C SER A 664 -68.96 -1.76 -27.28
N LYS A 665 -69.51 -2.59 -28.17
CA LYS A 665 -70.07 -2.14 -29.45
C LYS A 665 -71.23 -1.16 -29.26
N SER A 666 -72.15 -1.45 -28.34
CA SER A 666 -73.27 -0.56 -28.01
C SER A 666 -72.79 0.76 -27.41
N SER A 667 -71.76 0.70 -26.55
CA SER A 667 -71.18 1.88 -25.90
C SER A 667 -70.47 2.79 -26.90
N ILE A 668 -69.64 2.23 -27.79
CA ILE A 668 -68.97 3.00 -28.85
C ILE A 668 -70.00 3.55 -29.85
N GLY A 669 -71.02 2.78 -30.21
CA GLY A 669 -72.12 3.26 -31.05
C GLY A 669 -72.84 4.47 -30.44
N ARG A 670 -73.20 4.41 -29.16
CA ARG A 670 -73.78 5.56 -28.43
C ARG A 670 -72.81 6.74 -28.36
N TYR A 671 -71.51 6.48 -28.21
CA TYR A 671 -70.49 7.53 -28.14
C TYR A 671 -70.37 8.28 -29.48
N LEU A 672 -70.40 7.55 -30.60
CA LEU A 672 -70.40 8.11 -31.96
C LEU A 672 -71.66 8.94 -32.27
N GLU A 673 -72.79 8.62 -31.65
CA GLU A 673 -74.07 9.33 -31.85
C GLU A 673 -74.25 10.53 -30.92
N ALA A 674 -73.85 10.42 -29.66
CA ALA A 674 -74.17 11.38 -28.60
C ALA A 674 -73.07 12.42 -28.33
N VAL A 675 -71.82 12.16 -28.74
CA VAL A 675 -70.67 13.04 -28.45
C VAL A 675 -70.17 13.69 -29.75
N PRO A 676 -70.01 15.03 -29.80
CA PRO A 676 -69.41 15.70 -30.94
C PRO A 676 -67.89 15.43 -30.96
N LEU A 677 -67.47 14.46 -31.77
CA LEU A 677 -66.07 14.06 -31.90
C LEU A 677 -65.35 14.86 -33.00
N THR A 678 -64.06 15.11 -32.82
CA THR A 678 -63.20 15.60 -33.90
C THR A 678 -63.07 14.55 -35.01
N PRO A 679 -62.67 14.93 -36.25
CA PRO A 679 -62.51 13.99 -37.35
C PRO A 679 -61.59 12.81 -37.02
N ASP A 680 -60.50 13.07 -36.29
CA ASP A 680 -59.53 12.05 -35.89
C ASP A 680 -60.09 11.11 -34.81
N GLU A 681 -60.77 11.64 -33.79
CA GLU A 681 -61.42 10.85 -32.74
C GLU A 681 -62.54 9.97 -33.31
N ARG A 682 -63.29 10.50 -34.28
CA ARG A 682 -64.33 9.76 -34.98
C ARG A 682 -63.75 8.60 -35.78
N ALA A 683 -62.67 8.82 -36.53
CA ALA A 683 -62.01 7.78 -37.31
C ALA A 683 -61.48 6.64 -36.41
N ILE A 684 -60.96 6.97 -35.22
CA ILE A 684 -60.53 5.97 -34.23
C ILE A 684 -61.73 5.16 -33.70
N ALA A 685 -62.80 5.83 -33.29
CA ALA A 685 -63.99 5.17 -32.76
C ALA A 685 -64.70 4.30 -33.81
N GLU A 686 -64.76 4.74 -35.06
CA GLU A 686 -65.25 3.94 -36.20
C GLU A 686 -64.35 2.73 -36.46
N GLY A 687 -63.03 2.91 -36.43
CA GLY A 687 -62.06 1.82 -36.57
C GLY A 687 -62.17 0.77 -35.46
N ASP A 688 -62.40 1.18 -34.22
CA ASP A 688 -62.59 0.26 -33.10
C ASP A 688 -63.96 -0.44 -33.14
N LEU A 689 -64.99 0.26 -33.62
CA LEU A 689 -66.29 -0.34 -33.91
C LEU A 689 -66.17 -1.47 -34.97
N GLU A 690 -65.41 -1.25 -36.04
CA GLU A 690 -65.15 -2.26 -37.07
C GLU A 690 -64.38 -3.48 -36.51
N LYS A 691 -63.36 -3.27 -35.68
CA LYS A 691 -62.65 -4.37 -35.00
C LYS A 691 -63.58 -5.17 -34.09
N LEU A 692 -64.46 -4.51 -33.34
CA LEU A 692 -65.45 -5.20 -32.51
C LEU A 692 -66.50 -5.96 -33.33
N LYS A 693 -66.93 -5.42 -34.47
CA LYS A 693 -67.80 -6.15 -35.40
C LYS A 693 -67.11 -7.42 -35.92
N GLY A 694 -65.83 -7.32 -36.30
CA GLY A 694 -65.02 -8.47 -36.70
C GLY A 694 -64.89 -9.52 -35.58
N LEU A 695 -64.67 -9.09 -34.34
CA LEU A 695 -64.61 -9.97 -33.17
C LEU A 695 -65.96 -10.69 -32.91
N ILE A 696 -67.08 -9.97 -33.00
CA ILE A 696 -68.43 -10.53 -32.84
C ILE A 696 -68.73 -11.54 -33.96
N HIS A 697 -68.31 -11.26 -35.20
CA HIS A 697 -68.46 -12.19 -36.30
C HIS A 697 -67.70 -13.50 -36.06
N LYS A 698 -66.47 -13.44 -35.52
CA LYS A 698 -65.73 -14.65 -35.12
C LYS A 698 -66.46 -15.47 -34.05
N LEU A 699 -67.20 -14.82 -33.16
CA LEU A 699 -68.02 -15.47 -32.13
C LEU A 699 -69.29 -16.14 -32.67
N ASP A 700 -69.71 -15.85 -33.90
CA ASP A 700 -70.90 -16.49 -34.50
C ASP A 700 -70.66 -17.95 -34.90
N ASN A 701 -69.39 -18.34 -35.03
CA ASN A 701 -68.97 -19.72 -35.29
C ASN A 701 -68.56 -20.48 -34.01
N VAL A 702 -68.59 -19.82 -32.84
CA VAL A 702 -68.24 -20.45 -31.56
C VAL A 702 -69.52 -21.04 -30.94
N PRO A 703 -69.58 -22.36 -30.64
CA PRO A 703 -70.76 -22.99 -30.04
C PRO A 703 -71.13 -22.35 -28.70
N THR A 704 -72.42 -22.10 -28.49
CA THR A 704 -72.97 -21.70 -27.19
C THR A 704 -73.07 -22.91 -26.25
N LEU A 705 -73.42 -22.67 -24.98
CA LEU A 705 -73.48 -23.72 -23.94
C LEU A 705 -74.44 -24.87 -24.26
N ASP A 706 -75.39 -24.68 -25.17
CA ASP A 706 -76.31 -25.68 -25.69
C ASP A 706 -75.76 -26.48 -26.90
N GLY A 707 -74.50 -26.23 -27.28
CA GLY A 707 -73.77 -26.93 -28.34
C GLY A 707 -74.06 -26.45 -29.76
N ARG A 708 -74.93 -25.46 -29.95
CA ARG A 708 -75.28 -24.89 -31.27
C ARG A 708 -74.53 -23.60 -31.51
N THR A 709 -74.26 -23.23 -32.75
CA THR A 709 -73.68 -21.92 -33.06
C THR A 709 -74.76 -20.83 -33.15
N PRO A 710 -74.44 -19.56 -32.89
CA PRO A 710 -75.36 -18.45 -33.11
C PRO A 710 -75.99 -18.41 -34.52
N ILE A 711 -75.27 -18.87 -35.56
CA ILE A 711 -75.77 -19.00 -36.92
C ILE A 711 -76.88 -20.07 -37.00
N GLU A 712 -76.66 -21.24 -36.38
CA GLU A 712 -77.65 -22.32 -36.33
C GLU A 712 -78.90 -21.93 -35.54
N ILE A 713 -78.76 -21.09 -34.51
CA ILE A 713 -79.89 -20.56 -33.73
C ILE A 713 -80.68 -19.54 -34.55
N GLY A 714 -80.01 -18.67 -35.32
CA GLY A 714 -80.64 -17.64 -36.14
C GLY A 714 -81.45 -18.19 -37.32
N ILE A 715 -80.98 -19.26 -37.97
CA ILE A 715 -81.64 -19.87 -39.14
C ILE A 715 -83.02 -20.47 -38.78
N LYS A 716 -83.23 -20.90 -37.53
CA LYS A 716 -84.53 -21.41 -37.06
C LYS A 716 -85.59 -20.31 -36.85
N ASN A 717 -85.19 -19.06 -36.63
CA ASN A 717 -86.12 -17.96 -36.36
C ASN A 717 -86.59 -17.22 -37.63
N GLN A 718 -86.06 -17.55 -38.82
CA GLN A 718 -86.51 -16.99 -40.10
C GLN A 718 -87.46 -17.92 -40.89
N GLY A 719 -87.83 -19.06 -40.32
CA GLY A 719 -88.76 -20.03 -40.90
C GLY A 719 -90.08 -20.09 -40.16
N ASN A 720 -90.76 -18.96 -39.98
CA ASN A 720 -92.16 -18.88 -39.54
C ASN A 720 -92.91 -17.84 -40.34
#